data_AF-A0A8D8QWS2-F1
#
_entry.id   AF-A0A8D8QWS2-F1
#
_cell.length_a   1.000
_cell.length_b   1.000
_cell.length_c   1.000
_cell.angle_alpha   90.00
_cell.angle_beta   90.00
_cell.angle_gamma   90.00
#
_symmetry.space_group_name_H-M   'P 1'
#
loop_
_entity.id
_entity.type
_entity.pdbx_description
1 polymer ?
#
loop_
_entity_poly.entity_id
_entity_poly.type
_entity_poly.pdbx_seq_one_letter_code
_entity_poly.pdbx_strand_id
1 'polypeptide(L)'
;MQFSRLHSCHLLFYLLVLRLHTCFNTGDQGSTKCKASEYGCDNGLCVPMTKYCNSVDDCGDKSDEPRYCTPCNRTYHGEVGGTYEVELHRPKQDKLPFICHLIFTASGGNFGDLIQLSFESFTLGRFLSFTHDGCPDGDMQISEIDRPHVGGAWCGTSWSPVNYFSETHSLKVTVRLFKLSKDNSVYNFDFKIGYKMLNKSSAVVRYGESLQEHQSLATYSGNSSTLSSLPRNTSYYLGDLISGTYCSRIFSDCDKKQCRLQSPNYPGIYARNLTCYYAVRQHEIPNGYHALVSVKQTKGQLIGITSQSGQGGNKMSEGGLQHGTSNDNDLRKLKVWNECSEVQDYVTIYDGYTTRDPVLLRFCGGGSAIPEAISSGSELLVEFTTSPYGTLMYTPPMLPLHGFQLNVEVKFVEQESFKYAKNKRCEFWIRGSGKGTLESPRHSLSPNTTCFYHLQGHEPGATPPTRYQDLSRRKSSQGAKFSTRYRVWLSVLKYHVAPSRKVLPSEAPNQGPPDCSTRLQIWDGNIRAFPTCTDVYCDQSSSSSSQYNSNLTLLSRYCKDHIPKSCEHTLYSTSPRPCSLAESFLSSTDSLTLELTVVESTTLRPVSFRALYEFVDLHQDGEPWIEHAACSRKFTTQRNPMSHQSEFKFQSPKNVFLFGRGGSPNLTCNYRFEAQRGERVRVTITSLQTNNRTSCYTHLNPDTGRLQCIGNSTAYLLISELSAPDSAKVPQHCLCSFAQKHLPFTFVTHSNYLQIDFQLSQMNSSEDYRHLQFEATYEFIRSPVCTLNRRLSGTSGEIYLRSPGLNQEEKNCEGHAWIIEPSSSTTFLYVKMTGIFLPHSNWHETRNHSDSTSLTEAFQCATPNRVTIHSGESLHTVVCPAPVYHQRHHIVEVFSEGWVMGPNAPKGWLTNLAKNESRNVVIDFIPRDQGVYTVTWLELTRRPLLPTAQDLGPMYVSDCMHRCPELDACINSSLWCDGVEHCPTGYDESIFHCLKLFQLPALYLLLLCLQSLDHPLFLLGHHL
;
A
#
# COMPACT_ATOMS: atom_id res chain seq x y z
N MET A 1 59.14 -54.97 46.22
CA MET A 1 59.05 -55.14 47.68
C MET A 1 57.91 -54.28 48.19
N GLN A 2 56.76 -54.93 48.38
CA GLN A 2 56.12 -55.14 49.68
C GLN A 2 55.04 -54.06 49.91
N PHE A 3 53.79 -54.33 49.53
CA PHE A 3 52.80 -55.10 50.32
C PHE A 3 52.80 -54.69 51.80
N SER A 4 52.24 -53.50 52.12
CA SER A 4 51.79 -53.18 53.49
C SER A 4 51.06 -51.82 53.62
N ARG A 5 50.27 -51.36 52.64
CA ARG A 5 49.45 -50.13 52.80
C ARG A 5 48.02 -50.18 52.28
N LEU A 6 47.48 -51.38 51.99
CA LEU A 6 46.08 -51.53 51.57
C LEU A 6 45.13 -51.99 52.69
N HIS A 7 45.64 -52.46 53.85
CA HIS A 7 44.80 -52.89 54.98
C HIS A 7 44.43 -51.77 55.97
N SER A 8 45.11 -50.63 55.94
CA SER A 8 44.80 -49.51 56.85
C SER A 8 43.71 -48.57 56.33
N CYS A 9 43.40 -48.59 55.03
CA CYS A 9 42.37 -47.72 54.44
C CYS A 9 40.97 -48.34 54.48
N HIS A 10 40.86 -49.67 54.39
CA HIS A 10 39.58 -50.36 54.50
C HIS A 10 39.02 -50.40 55.93
N LEU A 11 39.89 -50.46 56.95
CA LEU A 11 39.46 -50.40 58.36
C LEU A 11 38.97 -49.00 58.75
N LEU A 12 39.58 -47.95 58.19
CA LEU A 12 39.17 -46.56 58.39
C LEU A 12 37.84 -46.23 57.69
N PHE A 13 37.57 -46.82 56.52
CA PHE A 13 36.30 -46.64 55.83
C PHE A 13 35.15 -47.40 56.51
N TYR A 14 35.40 -48.61 57.04
CA TYR A 14 34.39 -49.38 57.77
C TYR A 14 34.08 -48.80 59.17
N LEU A 15 35.09 -48.25 59.88
CA LEU A 15 34.88 -47.54 61.15
C LEU A 15 34.18 -46.18 60.96
N LEU A 16 34.34 -45.51 59.81
CA LEU A 16 33.60 -44.28 59.51
C LEU A 16 32.14 -44.56 59.15
N VAL A 17 31.86 -45.67 58.44
CA VAL A 17 30.50 -46.07 58.06
C VAL A 17 29.73 -46.71 59.23
N LEU A 18 30.39 -47.41 60.18
CA LEU A 18 29.76 -47.89 61.42
C LEU A 18 29.61 -46.82 62.51
N ARG A 19 30.42 -45.75 62.51
CA ARG A 19 30.15 -44.55 63.34
C ARG A 19 29.05 -43.63 62.80
N LEU A 20 28.56 -43.86 61.59
CA LEU A 20 27.40 -43.16 61.01
C LEU A 20 26.08 -43.95 61.14
N HIS A 21 26.10 -45.20 61.63
CA HIS A 21 24.89 -46.01 61.75
C HIS A 21 24.57 -46.64 63.11
N THR A 22 25.37 -46.44 64.15
CA THR A 22 24.99 -46.88 65.51
C THR A 22 25.52 -45.96 66.60
N CYS A 23 24.93 -44.76 66.73
CA CYS A 23 24.81 -44.02 68.00
C CYS A 23 23.95 -42.77 67.78
N PHE A 24 22.62 -42.91 67.84
CA PHE A 24 21.70 -41.88 68.36
C PHE A 24 20.34 -42.56 68.59
N ASN A 25 20.35 -43.55 69.48
CA ASN A 25 19.17 -43.96 70.23
C ASN A 25 19.62 -44.35 71.64
N THR A 26 20.10 -43.33 72.35
CA THR A 26 20.33 -43.30 73.78
C THR A 26 19.92 -41.90 74.20
N GLY A 27 18.96 -41.82 75.11
CA GLY A 27 18.26 -40.61 75.49
C GLY A 27 19.19 -39.41 75.67
N ASP A 28 19.01 -38.42 74.81
CA ASP A 28 19.49 -37.08 75.08
C ASP A 28 18.46 -36.43 75.99
N GLN A 29 18.90 -36.16 77.22
CA GLN A 29 18.17 -35.36 78.18
C GLN A 29 17.77 -34.06 77.50
N GLY A 30 16.47 -33.80 77.44
CA GLY A 30 15.90 -32.61 76.84
C GLY A 30 16.47 -31.35 77.46
N SER A 31 17.43 -30.74 76.76
CA SER A 31 17.49 -29.28 76.66
C SER A 31 16.44 -28.89 75.63
N THR A 32 15.19 -28.70 76.07
CA THR A 32 14.09 -28.13 75.29
C THR A 32 14.49 -26.73 74.77
N LYS A 33 15.10 -26.67 73.58
CA LYS A 33 15.20 -25.41 72.83
C LYS A 33 13.88 -25.25 72.08
N CYS A 34 13.08 -24.26 72.48
CA CYS A 34 11.86 -23.88 71.79
C CYS A 34 12.11 -23.57 70.31
N LYS A 35 11.09 -23.73 69.46
CA LYS A 35 11.20 -23.39 68.04
C LYS A 35 11.44 -21.88 67.87
N ALA A 36 11.94 -21.45 66.72
CA ALA A 36 12.15 -20.03 66.43
C ALA A 36 10.85 -19.18 66.49
N SER A 37 9.69 -19.80 66.26
CA SER A 37 8.36 -19.18 66.39
C SER A 37 7.81 -19.16 67.83
N GLU A 38 8.54 -19.73 68.79
CA GLU A 38 8.13 -19.92 70.17
C GLU A 38 9.07 -19.15 71.13
N TYR A 39 8.52 -18.74 72.26
CA TYR A 39 9.19 -18.16 73.41
C TYR A 39 9.37 -19.23 74.49
N GLY A 40 10.57 -19.31 75.06
CA GLY A 40 10.86 -20.21 76.17
C GLY A 40 10.54 -19.55 77.51
N CYS A 41 9.64 -20.17 78.27
CA CYS A 41 9.31 -19.85 79.66
C CYS A 41 10.43 -20.34 80.61
N ASP A 42 10.54 -19.75 81.80
CA ASP A 42 11.57 -20.16 82.79
C ASP A 42 11.32 -21.58 83.31
N ASN A 43 10.07 -22.05 83.33
CA ASN A 43 9.70 -23.43 83.61
C ASN A 43 9.99 -24.44 82.47
N GLY A 44 10.56 -24.00 81.36
CA GLY A 44 10.92 -24.84 80.21
C GLY A 44 9.77 -25.16 79.25
N LEU A 45 8.57 -24.59 79.47
CA LEU A 45 7.47 -24.61 78.49
C LEU A 45 7.77 -23.66 77.33
N CYS A 46 7.22 -23.98 76.16
CA CYS A 46 7.35 -23.14 74.97
C CYS A 46 5.95 -22.61 74.60
N VAL A 47 5.78 -21.29 74.60
CA VAL A 47 4.55 -20.61 74.17
C VAL A 47 4.82 -19.87 72.85
N PRO A 48 3.83 -19.64 71.97
CA PRO A 48 4.08 -18.87 70.74
C PRO A 48 4.66 -17.48 71.04
N MET A 49 5.59 -16.99 70.20
CA MET A 49 6.25 -15.69 70.41
C MET A 49 5.27 -14.51 70.45
N THR A 50 4.08 -14.66 69.86
CA THR A 50 2.98 -13.69 69.91
C THR A 50 2.27 -13.60 71.26
N LYS A 51 2.40 -14.62 72.12
CA LYS A 51 1.80 -14.63 73.45
C LYS A 51 2.64 -13.92 74.51
N TYR A 52 3.88 -13.55 74.18
CA TYR A 52 4.70 -12.78 75.10
C TYR A 52 4.13 -11.37 75.30
N CYS A 53 3.89 -10.97 76.55
CA CYS A 53 3.36 -9.67 76.93
C CYS A 53 1.97 -9.36 76.31
N ASN A 54 1.07 -10.32 76.33
CA ASN A 54 -0.34 -10.21 75.92
C ASN A 54 -1.32 -10.00 77.10
N SER A 55 -0.82 -9.74 78.32
CA SER A 55 -1.56 -9.61 79.58
C SER A 55 -2.21 -10.91 80.11
N VAL A 56 -1.81 -12.07 79.59
CA VAL A 56 -2.28 -13.39 80.01
C VAL A 56 -1.07 -14.25 80.41
N ASP A 57 -1.16 -14.94 81.54
CA ASP A 57 -0.12 -15.88 81.99
C ASP A 57 -0.27 -17.20 81.23
N ASP A 58 0.32 -17.29 80.04
CA ASP A 58 0.32 -18.47 79.18
C ASP A 58 1.43 -19.47 79.58
N CYS A 59 2.51 -19.00 80.19
CA CYS A 59 3.56 -19.86 80.74
C CYS A 59 3.13 -20.58 82.03
N GLY A 60 2.17 -20.02 82.78
CA GLY A 60 1.71 -20.52 84.08
C GLY A 60 2.63 -20.16 85.26
N ASP A 61 3.80 -19.58 84.97
CA ASP A 61 4.79 -19.06 85.93
C ASP A 61 5.04 -17.54 85.77
N LYS A 62 4.28 -16.87 84.89
CA LYS A 62 4.41 -15.44 84.51
C LYS A 62 5.73 -15.04 83.85
N SER A 63 6.51 -15.99 83.33
CA SER A 63 7.77 -15.69 82.62
C SER A 63 7.57 -14.93 81.31
N ASP A 64 6.38 -15.03 80.72
CA ASP A 64 5.90 -14.30 79.55
C ASP A 64 5.36 -12.91 79.85
N GLU A 65 5.02 -12.63 81.12
CA GLU A 65 4.45 -11.36 81.61
C GLU A 65 5.33 -10.65 82.66
N PRO A 66 6.64 -10.42 82.42
CA PRO A 66 7.48 -9.75 83.38
C PRO A 66 7.08 -8.27 83.57
N ARG A 67 7.38 -7.71 84.75
CA ARG A 67 7.08 -6.31 85.05
C ARG A 67 7.75 -5.38 84.03
N TYR A 68 6.95 -4.56 83.34
CA TYR A 68 7.38 -3.69 82.22
C TYR A 68 7.70 -4.43 80.91
N CYS A 69 7.14 -5.62 80.68
CA CYS A 69 7.21 -6.28 79.38
C CYS A 69 6.67 -5.38 78.25
N THR A 70 7.11 -5.64 77.02
CA THR A 70 6.57 -5.01 75.82
C THR A 70 6.69 -5.96 74.62
N PRO A 71 5.69 -6.00 73.72
CA PRO A 71 5.81 -6.69 72.43
C PRO A 71 6.77 -5.95 71.47
N CYS A 72 7.19 -4.73 71.80
CA CYS A 72 8.10 -3.93 70.98
C CYS A 72 9.55 -4.41 71.03
N ASN A 73 10.30 -4.10 69.98
CA ASN A 73 11.72 -4.44 69.75
C ASN A 73 11.98 -5.96 69.74
N ARG A 74 11.02 -6.75 69.24
CA ARG A 74 11.13 -8.20 69.11
C ARG A 74 11.11 -8.67 67.66
N THR A 75 11.72 -9.83 67.44
CA THR A 75 11.73 -10.53 66.15
C THR A 75 10.72 -11.68 66.20
N TYR A 76 9.81 -11.70 65.24
CA TYR A 76 8.75 -12.67 65.08
C TYR A 76 9.06 -13.61 63.92
N HIS A 77 8.92 -14.91 64.17
CA HIS A 77 9.02 -15.97 63.18
C HIS A 77 7.70 -16.74 63.15
N GLY A 78 7.40 -17.36 62.01
CA GLY A 78 6.21 -18.19 61.86
C GLY A 78 6.48 -19.39 60.96
N GLU A 79 5.72 -20.46 61.15
CA GLU A 79 5.76 -21.63 60.26
C GLU A 79 4.81 -21.42 59.07
N VAL A 80 5.16 -21.97 57.90
CA VAL A 80 4.32 -21.91 56.70
C VAL A 80 2.99 -22.63 56.95
N GLY A 81 1.87 -21.97 56.63
CA GLY A 81 0.52 -22.46 56.93
C GLY A 81 -0.03 -22.00 58.28
N GLY A 82 0.81 -21.48 59.17
CA GLY A 82 0.41 -20.83 60.42
C GLY A 82 -0.11 -19.40 60.18
N THR A 83 -1.01 -18.95 61.07
CA THR A 83 -1.44 -17.56 61.15
C THR A 83 -1.22 -17.06 62.57
N TYR A 84 -0.55 -15.92 62.69
CA TYR A 84 -0.13 -15.35 63.96
C TYR A 84 -0.59 -13.90 64.06
N GLU A 85 -0.72 -13.40 65.28
CA GLU A 85 -1.30 -12.10 65.55
C GLU A 85 -0.51 -11.36 66.65
N VAL A 86 -0.31 -10.05 66.47
CA VAL A 86 0.32 -9.16 67.45
C VAL A 86 -0.58 -7.95 67.65
N GLU A 87 -0.91 -7.64 68.90
CA GLU A 87 -1.69 -6.46 69.29
C GLU A 87 -0.81 -5.50 70.09
N LEU A 88 -0.89 -4.21 69.78
CA LEU A 88 -0.27 -3.15 70.58
C LEU A 88 -1.35 -2.44 71.38
N HIS A 89 -1.20 -2.45 72.70
CA HIS A 89 -2.10 -1.71 73.57
C HIS A 89 -1.76 -0.21 73.62
N ARG A 90 -2.78 0.60 73.90
CA ARG A 90 -2.66 2.06 73.99
C ARG A 90 -1.61 2.49 75.02
N PRO A 91 -0.57 3.25 74.62
CA PRO A 91 0.43 3.77 75.56
C PRO A 91 -0.17 4.82 76.49
N LYS A 92 0.38 4.93 77.71
CA LYS A 92 0.02 6.01 78.66
C LYS A 92 0.58 7.35 78.18
N GLN A 93 -0.10 8.45 78.51
CA GLN A 93 0.27 9.82 78.09
C GLN A 93 1.70 10.19 78.51
N ASP A 94 2.08 9.78 79.72
CA ASP A 94 3.36 9.93 80.39
C ASP A 94 4.50 9.10 79.74
N LYS A 95 4.18 8.26 78.75
CA LYS A 95 5.14 7.46 77.98
C LYS A 95 5.25 7.86 76.51
N LEU A 96 4.80 9.07 76.15
CA LEU A 96 4.98 9.66 74.82
C LEU A 96 6.31 10.43 74.73
N PRO A 97 7.03 10.43 73.58
CA PRO A 97 6.68 9.74 72.35
C PRO A 97 6.85 8.22 72.46
N PHE A 98 5.86 7.48 71.97
CA PHE A 98 5.90 6.02 71.95
C PHE A 98 6.48 5.54 70.62
N ILE A 99 7.53 4.73 70.68
CA ILE A 99 8.20 4.16 69.51
C ILE A 99 8.28 2.65 69.69
N CYS A 100 7.72 1.90 68.74
CA CYS A 100 7.67 0.45 68.77
C CYS A 100 8.22 -0.11 67.45
N HIS A 101 9.21 -1.01 67.53
CA HIS A 101 9.71 -1.74 66.37
C HIS A 101 9.28 -3.20 66.42
N LEU A 102 8.58 -3.68 65.39
CA LEU A 102 8.23 -5.09 65.22
C LEU A 102 9.03 -5.63 64.03
N ILE A 103 9.83 -6.67 64.23
CA ILE A 103 10.67 -7.26 63.17
C ILE A 103 10.08 -8.62 62.82
N PHE A 104 9.86 -8.92 61.55
CA PHE A 104 9.36 -10.21 61.08
C PHE A 104 10.41 -10.80 60.14
N THR A 105 10.75 -12.08 60.34
CA THR A 105 11.82 -12.73 59.55
C THR A 105 11.42 -14.13 59.08
N ALA A 106 11.39 -14.31 57.77
CA ALA A 106 11.19 -15.56 57.06
C ALA A 106 12.56 -16.19 56.75
N SER A 107 12.91 -17.30 57.40
CA SER A 107 14.27 -17.89 57.35
C SER A 107 14.46 -18.95 56.26
N GLY A 108 13.49 -19.11 55.35
CA GLY A 108 13.47 -20.14 54.31
C GLY A 108 12.93 -21.50 54.81
N GLY A 109 12.58 -22.37 53.87
CA GLY A 109 12.08 -23.72 54.16
C GLY A 109 10.75 -23.70 54.92
N ASN A 110 10.71 -24.32 56.11
CA ASN A 110 9.49 -24.38 56.93
C ASN A 110 9.07 -23.01 57.51
N PHE A 111 9.96 -22.00 57.45
CA PHE A 111 9.70 -20.64 57.92
C PHE A 111 9.37 -19.65 56.78
N GLY A 112 9.16 -20.16 55.56
CA GLY A 112 8.78 -19.39 54.38
C GLY A 112 9.88 -18.53 53.79
N ASP A 113 9.63 -18.00 52.60
CA ASP A 113 10.52 -17.09 51.87
C ASP A 113 10.01 -15.64 51.88
N LEU A 114 8.69 -15.48 52.03
CA LEU A 114 7.97 -14.23 51.94
C LEU A 114 7.08 -14.07 53.17
N ILE A 115 6.90 -12.83 53.59
CA ILE A 115 6.06 -12.44 54.72
C ILE A 115 4.83 -11.71 54.19
N GLN A 116 3.64 -12.17 54.57
CA GLN A 116 2.39 -11.45 54.43
C GLN A 116 2.01 -10.83 55.78
N LEU A 117 1.82 -9.53 55.82
CA LEU A 117 1.21 -8.83 56.95
C LEU A 117 -0.24 -8.48 56.60
N SER A 118 -1.12 -8.56 57.58
CA SER A 118 -2.53 -8.19 57.51
C SER A 118 -2.84 -7.22 58.65
N PHE A 119 -3.09 -5.96 58.33
CA PHE A 119 -3.47 -4.94 59.32
C PHE A 119 -4.96 -5.09 59.63
N GLU A 120 -5.32 -5.82 60.69
CA GLU A 120 -6.71 -6.13 61.04
C GLU A 120 -7.43 -4.96 61.70
N SER A 121 -6.75 -4.28 62.63
CA SER A 121 -7.17 -2.98 63.15
C SER A 121 -6.03 -1.99 63.09
N PHE A 122 -6.32 -0.79 62.59
CA PHE A 122 -5.35 0.29 62.50
C PHE A 122 -6.04 1.63 62.75
N THR A 123 -5.70 2.25 63.87
CA THR A 123 -6.00 3.62 64.21
C THR A 123 -4.77 4.25 64.82
N LEU A 124 -4.16 5.18 64.10
CA LEU A 124 -2.91 5.84 64.49
C LEU A 124 -2.94 7.32 64.11
N GLY A 125 -3.25 8.18 65.07
CA GLY A 125 -3.27 9.63 64.88
C GLY A 125 -4.28 10.10 63.81
N ARG A 126 -4.26 11.40 63.49
CA ARG A 126 -5.08 11.97 62.41
C ARG A 126 -4.31 12.10 61.10
N PHE A 127 -5.01 11.91 59.98
CA PHE A 127 -4.49 12.16 58.64
C PHE A 127 -4.96 13.52 58.12
N LEU A 128 -4.03 14.36 57.63
CA LEU A 128 -4.33 15.70 57.13
C LEU A 128 -4.15 15.87 55.63
N SER A 129 -3.07 15.33 55.06
CA SER A 129 -2.67 15.56 53.67
C SER A 129 -1.77 14.44 53.16
N PHE A 130 -1.78 14.20 51.84
CA PHE A 130 -0.90 13.25 51.16
C PHE A 130 0.52 13.83 50.91
N THR A 131 0.69 15.16 50.94
CA THR A 131 1.91 15.83 50.47
C THR A 131 2.77 16.41 51.59
N HIS A 132 2.24 17.34 52.39
CA HIS A 132 2.97 18.06 53.44
C HIS A 132 2.32 17.83 54.82
N ASP A 133 3.15 17.54 55.83
CA ASP A 133 2.77 17.33 57.25
C ASP A 133 1.52 16.46 57.44
N GLY A 134 1.44 15.36 56.70
CA GLY A 134 0.25 14.52 56.63
C GLY A 134 -0.12 13.80 57.92
N CYS A 135 0.88 13.44 58.73
CA CYS A 135 0.73 12.62 59.93
C CYS A 135 1.38 13.29 61.17
N PRO A 136 0.77 14.34 61.74
CA PRO A 136 1.38 15.13 62.80
C PRO A 136 1.36 14.48 64.20
N ASP A 137 0.42 13.55 64.44
CA ASP A 137 0.19 13.00 65.78
C ASP A 137 0.88 11.64 65.99
N GLY A 138 1.23 10.94 64.91
CA GLY A 138 1.87 9.63 64.92
C GLY A 138 1.84 9.01 63.52
N ASP A 139 2.74 8.06 63.28
CA ASP A 139 2.91 7.44 61.97
C ASP A 139 3.46 6.01 62.06
N MET A 140 3.10 5.19 61.08
CA MET A 140 3.66 3.87 60.86
C MET A 140 4.58 3.92 59.64
N GLN A 141 5.73 3.25 59.74
CA GLN A 141 6.64 3.00 58.63
C GLN A 141 6.98 1.52 58.52
N ILE A 142 7.18 1.04 57.30
CA ILE A 142 7.59 -0.33 57.01
C ILE A 142 8.90 -0.23 56.22
N SER A 143 9.94 -0.88 56.72
CA SER A 143 11.25 -0.96 56.08
C SER A 143 11.64 -2.42 55.87
N GLU A 144 12.10 -2.75 54.67
CA GLU A 144 12.60 -4.08 54.34
C GLU A 144 14.13 -4.13 54.43
N ILE A 145 14.67 -5.29 54.79
CA ILE A 145 16.12 -5.53 54.76
C ILE A 145 16.63 -5.47 53.32
N ASP A 146 17.90 -5.12 53.10
CA ASP A 146 18.51 -5.00 51.77
C ASP A 146 17.83 -3.99 50.81
N ARG A 147 16.96 -3.12 51.34
CA ARG A 147 16.34 -2.00 50.61
C ARG A 147 16.68 -0.67 51.28
N PRO A 148 16.86 0.42 50.51
CA PRO A 148 17.04 1.75 51.08
C PRO A 148 15.80 2.16 51.88
N HIS A 149 16.00 2.90 52.98
CA HIS A 149 14.88 3.39 53.78
C HIS A 149 14.07 4.43 53.00
N VAL A 150 12.76 4.20 52.89
CA VAL A 150 11.80 5.13 52.28
C VAL A 150 11.11 5.93 53.39
N GLY A 151 11.20 7.26 53.33
CA GLY A 151 10.69 8.15 54.38
C GLY A 151 9.17 8.31 54.41
N GLY A 152 8.42 7.40 53.81
CA GLY A 152 6.96 7.44 53.73
C GLY A 152 6.29 7.00 55.03
N ALA A 153 5.06 7.46 55.26
CA ALA A 153 4.34 7.24 56.51
C ALA A 153 2.85 6.96 56.28
N TRP A 154 2.28 6.09 57.12
CA TRP A 154 0.84 5.83 57.19
C TRP A 154 0.25 6.28 58.53
N CYS A 155 -0.92 6.93 58.49
CA CYS A 155 -1.67 7.33 59.68
C CYS A 155 -3.18 7.41 59.39
N GLY A 156 -3.97 7.69 60.42
CA GLY A 156 -5.43 7.70 60.36
C GLY A 156 -6.05 6.40 60.85
N THR A 157 -7.32 6.21 60.53
CA THR A 157 -8.11 5.04 60.90
C THR A 157 -8.31 4.13 59.69
N SER A 158 -8.52 2.84 59.90
CA SER A 158 -8.96 1.88 58.89
C SER A 158 -10.03 0.96 59.47
N TRP A 159 -11.01 0.59 58.66
CA TRP A 159 -12.15 -0.25 59.08
C TRP A 159 -12.16 -1.65 58.43
N SER A 160 -11.09 -2.04 57.73
CA SER A 160 -11.01 -3.30 57.00
C SER A 160 -9.56 -3.80 56.88
N PRO A 161 -9.32 -5.13 56.86
CA PRO A 161 -7.98 -5.69 56.78
C PRO A 161 -7.23 -5.27 55.51
N VAL A 162 -5.98 -4.81 55.64
CA VAL A 162 -5.12 -4.44 54.51
C VAL A 162 -3.87 -5.31 54.49
N ASN A 163 -3.52 -5.85 53.31
CA ASN A 163 -2.40 -6.76 53.16
C ASN A 163 -1.13 -6.07 52.62
N TYR A 164 0.02 -6.43 53.19
CA TYR A 164 1.35 -6.07 52.72
C TYR A 164 2.14 -7.36 52.45
N PHE A 165 2.75 -7.47 51.26
CA PHE A 165 3.61 -8.61 50.90
C PHE A 165 5.03 -8.13 50.73
N SER A 166 5.95 -8.69 51.50
CA SER A 166 7.38 -8.39 51.38
C SER A 166 7.98 -8.86 50.06
N GLU A 167 9.06 -8.19 49.64
CA GLU A 167 9.94 -8.67 48.56
C GLU A 167 11.20 -9.38 49.10
N THR A 168 11.50 -9.17 50.37
CA THR A 168 12.69 -9.67 51.06
C THR A 168 12.31 -10.59 52.23
N HIS A 169 13.32 -11.24 52.80
CA HIS A 169 13.14 -12.25 53.84
C HIS A 169 12.93 -11.64 55.24
N SER A 170 13.12 -10.33 55.43
CA SER A 170 12.93 -9.68 56.72
C SER A 170 12.41 -8.26 56.56
N LEU A 171 11.44 -7.89 57.39
CA LEU A 171 10.85 -6.54 57.40
C LEU A 171 10.72 -6.03 58.83
N LYS A 172 10.80 -4.71 58.98
CA LYS A 172 10.67 -3.98 60.24
C LYS A 172 9.53 -2.97 60.13
N VAL A 173 8.50 -3.15 60.95
CA VAL A 173 7.40 -2.20 61.15
C VAL A 173 7.75 -1.28 62.31
N THR A 174 7.74 0.03 62.09
CA THR A 174 8.00 1.05 63.10
C THR A 174 6.74 1.86 63.32
N VAL A 175 6.19 1.80 64.53
CA VAL A 175 5.02 2.58 64.94
C VAL A 175 5.49 3.70 65.86
N ARG A 176 5.18 4.95 65.52
CA ARG A 176 5.49 6.14 66.29
C ARG A 176 4.22 6.87 66.66
N LEU A 177 4.09 7.26 67.92
CA LEU A 177 2.99 8.08 68.39
C LEU A 177 3.55 9.25 69.20
N PHE A 178 3.30 10.47 68.72
CA PHE A 178 3.81 11.70 69.31
C PHE A 178 2.78 12.37 70.21
N LYS A 179 1.48 12.29 69.86
CA LYS A 179 0.38 12.91 70.58
C LYS A 179 -0.84 11.98 70.61
N LEU A 180 -1.49 11.88 71.76
CA LEU A 180 -2.82 11.29 71.91
C LEU A 180 -3.86 12.43 71.85
N SER A 181 -4.95 12.24 71.11
CA SER A 181 -6.06 13.21 71.07
C SER A 181 -6.78 13.27 72.43
N LYS A 182 -7.21 14.48 72.81
CA LYS A 182 -7.89 14.80 74.09
C LYS A 182 -9.41 14.64 74.04
N ASP A 183 -9.99 14.48 72.85
CA ASP A 183 -11.44 14.30 72.71
C ASP A 183 -11.84 12.86 73.06
N ASN A 184 -12.79 12.75 73.99
CA ASN A 184 -13.26 11.49 74.59
C ASN A 184 -14.20 10.66 73.69
N SER A 185 -14.20 10.90 72.38
CA SER A 185 -14.97 10.10 71.43
C SER A 185 -14.04 9.44 70.41
N VAL A 186 -14.12 8.11 70.35
CA VAL A 186 -13.49 7.22 69.38
C VAL A 186 -12.02 6.86 69.68
N TYR A 187 -11.74 5.56 69.61
CA TYR A 187 -10.45 4.91 69.84
C TYR A 187 -9.28 5.61 69.12
N ASN A 188 -8.45 6.38 69.82
CA ASN A 188 -7.33 7.14 69.21
C ASN A 188 -6.08 6.31 68.90
N PHE A 189 -5.99 5.09 69.44
CA PHE A 189 -4.92 4.14 69.18
C PHE A 189 -5.49 2.73 69.26
N ASP A 190 -5.47 2.03 68.14
CA ASP A 190 -5.84 0.62 68.02
C ASP A 190 -4.95 0.02 66.94
N PHE A 191 -4.17 -1.00 67.27
CA PHE A 191 -3.18 -1.55 66.34
C PHE A 191 -3.07 -3.06 66.54
N LYS A 192 -3.57 -3.80 65.56
CA LYS A 192 -3.64 -5.26 65.56
C LYS A 192 -3.18 -5.76 64.19
N ILE A 193 -2.10 -6.52 64.17
CA ILE A 193 -1.44 -7.00 62.96
C ILE A 193 -1.37 -8.53 62.95
N GLY A 194 -1.97 -9.14 61.94
CA GLY A 194 -1.78 -10.55 61.59
C GLY A 194 -0.57 -10.74 60.68
N TYR A 195 0.14 -11.85 60.80
CA TYR A 195 1.21 -12.21 59.85
C TYR A 195 1.23 -13.70 59.50
N LYS A 196 1.69 -14.00 58.29
CA LYS A 196 1.88 -15.35 57.74
C LYS A 196 3.19 -15.44 56.99
N MET A 197 3.83 -16.61 57.06
CA MET A 197 4.98 -16.94 56.23
C MET A 197 4.54 -17.75 55.01
N LEU A 198 4.98 -17.35 53.83
CA LEU A 198 4.59 -17.91 52.54
C LEU A 198 5.82 -18.42 51.77
N ASN A 199 5.67 -19.55 51.07
CA ASN A 199 6.68 -20.05 50.14
C ASN A 199 6.59 -19.32 48.81
N LYS A 200 7.72 -19.05 48.18
CA LYS A 200 7.76 -18.37 46.88
C LYS A 200 6.99 -19.12 45.78
N SER A 201 7.03 -20.46 45.80
CA SER A 201 6.28 -21.32 44.86
C SER A 201 4.76 -21.22 45.01
N SER A 202 4.27 -20.92 46.22
CA SER A 202 2.83 -20.76 46.51
C SER A 202 2.27 -19.38 46.11
N ALA A 203 3.14 -18.40 45.83
CA ALA A 203 2.77 -17.03 45.52
C ALA A 203 2.44 -16.84 44.01
N VAL A 204 1.47 -17.62 43.51
CA VAL A 204 1.08 -17.71 42.09
C VAL A 204 0.65 -16.36 41.49
N VAL A 205 -0.04 -15.52 42.27
CA VAL A 205 -0.48 -14.18 41.80
C VAL A 205 0.70 -13.29 41.41
N ARG A 206 1.82 -13.41 42.14
CA ARG A 206 3.01 -12.58 41.95
C ARG A 206 3.99 -13.18 40.95
N TYR A 207 4.31 -14.47 41.10
CA TYR A 207 5.35 -15.12 40.30
C TYR A 207 4.84 -15.96 39.13
N GLY A 208 3.52 -16.12 38.99
CA GLY A 208 2.93 -17.05 38.03
C GLY A 208 2.99 -18.50 38.54
N GLU A 209 2.38 -19.41 37.80
CA GLU A 209 2.43 -20.84 38.13
C GLU A 209 3.85 -21.36 37.82
N SER A 210 4.48 -22.02 38.78
CA SER A 210 5.78 -22.67 38.57
C SER A 210 5.54 -24.14 38.24
N LEU A 211 5.87 -24.57 37.02
CA LEU A 211 5.83 -25.99 36.61
C LEU A 211 7.07 -26.76 37.12
N GLN A 212 7.37 -26.64 38.41
CA GLN A 212 8.36 -27.46 39.09
C GLN A 212 7.73 -28.02 40.36
N GLU A 213 7.04 -29.15 40.20
CA GLU A 213 6.88 -30.26 41.15
C GLU A 213 5.64 -31.12 40.77
N HIS A 214 5.71 -31.84 39.64
CA HIS A 214 4.98 -33.10 39.44
C HIS A 214 5.63 -33.86 38.27
N GLN A 215 6.93 -34.16 38.38
CA GLN A 215 7.55 -35.24 37.62
C GLN A 215 7.50 -36.51 38.48
N SER A 216 6.31 -37.07 38.63
CA SER A 216 6.16 -38.46 39.06
C SER A 216 4.82 -39.01 38.58
N LEU A 217 4.91 -39.92 37.60
CA LEU A 217 3.90 -40.86 37.11
C LEU A 217 2.81 -40.32 36.17
N ALA A 218 3.20 -40.00 34.93
CA ALA A 218 2.31 -40.18 33.77
C ALA A 218 2.80 -41.39 32.96
N THR A 219 2.18 -42.53 33.24
CA THR A 219 2.40 -43.81 32.55
C THR A 219 1.88 -43.73 31.12
N TYR A 220 2.63 -44.31 30.20
CA TYR A 220 2.42 -44.41 28.76
C TYR A 220 0.99 -44.77 28.30
N SER A 221 0.46 -43.96 27.38
CA SER A 221 -0.45 -44.34 26.28
C SER A 221 -0.51 -43.11 25.34
N GLY A 222 0.18 -43.09 24.20
CA GLY A 222 -0.28 -43.72 22.96
C GLY A 222 -0.69 -42.65 21.93
N ASN A 223 0.27 -42.28 21.06
CA ASN A 223 0.13 -41.71 19.72
C ASN A 223 -0.62 -40.37 19.49
N SER A 224 0.14 -39.27 19.36
CA SER A 224 -0.12 -38.25 18.32
C SER A 224 1.13 -37.40 18.06
N SER A 225 1.57 -37.36 16.81
CA SER A 225 2.70 -36.59 16.31
C SER A 225 2.27 -35.16 15.94
N THR A 226 2.46 -34.21 16.86
CA THR A 226 2.60 -32.78 16.55
C THR A 226 3.69 -32.17 17.44
N LEU A 227 4.93 -32.29 16.98
CA LEU A 227 6.08 -31.67 17.63
C LEU A 227 6.11 -30.17 17.29
N SER A 228 5.41 -29.33 18.06
CA SER A 228 5.64 -27.89 18.11
C SER A 228 5.16 -27.25 19.42
N SER A 229 6.05 -27.20 20.41
CA SER A 229 6.37 -26.04 21.26
C SER A 229 6.92 -26.53 22.61
N LEU A 230 8.13 -26.10 22.94
CA LEU A 230 8.71 -26.27 24.28
C LEU A 230 7.72 -25.74 25.33
N PRO A 231 7.60 -26.37 26.51
CA PRO A 231 6.81 -25.81 27.60
C PRO A 231 7.42 -24.45 27.99
N ARG A 232 6.73 -23.36 27.63
CA ARG A 232 7.08 -22.02 28.11
C ARG A 232 6.98 -22.05 29.63
N ASN A 233 8.08 -21.71 30.30
CA ASN A 233 8.10 -21.42 31.72
C ASN A 233 6.95 -20.43 32.00
N THR A 234 5.94 -20.85 32.76
CA THR A 234 4.75 -20.05 33.10
C THR A 234 5.05 -19.01 34.17
N SER A 235 6.26 -19.04 34.74
CA SER A 235 6.73 -18.05 35.71
C SER A 235 6.92 -16.68 35.06
N TYR A 236 6.42 -15.64 35.72
CA TYR A 236 6.60 -14.26 35.28
C TYR A 236 8.04 -13.78 35.53
N TYR A 237 8.62 -13.13 34.52
CA TYR A 237 9.86 -12.38 34.69
C TYR A 237 9.53 -10.96 35.16
N LEU A 238 9.96 -10.64 36.38
CA LEU A 238 9.67 -9.37 37.05
C LEU A 238 10.78 -8.32 36.87
N GLY A 239 11.80 -8.60 36.05
CA GLY A 239 12.94 -7.71 35.81
C GLY A 239 13.98 -7.71 36.93
N ASP A 240 15.19 -7.26 36.60
CA ASP A 240 16.35 -7.24 37.48
C ASP A 240 16.40 -5.92 38.27
N LEU A 241 16.58 -5.99 39.58
CA LEU A 241 16.61 -4.83 40.47
C LEU A 241 17.85 -3.96 40.21
N ILE A 242 17.65 -2.65 40.04
CA ILE A 242 18.74 -1.67 39.92
C ILE A 242 19.35 -1.44 41.31
N SER A 243 20.65 -1.69 41.44
CA SER A 243 21.40 -1.54 42.69
C SER A 243 21.27 -0.12 43.25
N GLY A 244 21.09 -0.03 44.58
CA GLY A 244 20.91 1.25 45.28
C GLY A 244 19.51 1.87 45.16
N THR A 245 18.56 1.21 44.49
CA THR A 245 17.16 1.67 44.39
C THR A 245 16.21 0.79 45.20
N TYR A 246 15.05 1.34 45.61
CA TYR A 246 14.05 0.57 46.34
C TYR A 246 13.35 -0.48 45.46
N CYS A 247 13.00 -0.12 44.23
CA CYS A 247 12.09 -0.90 43.37
C CYS A 247 12.35 -0.74 41.87
N SER A 248 13.36 0.05 41.46
CA SER A 248 13.59 0.30 40.04
C SER A 248 14.15 -0.95 39.38
N ARG A 249 13.63 -1.34 38.22
CA ARG A 249 13.95 -2.62 37.58
C ARG A 249 14.22 -2.47 36.08
N ILE A 250 15.10 -3.33 35.57
CA ILE A 250 15.42 -3.41 34.14
C ILE A 250 14.84 -4.70 33.58
N PHE A 251 14.13 -4.60 32.46
CA PHE A 251 13.58 -5.72 31.72
C PHE A 251 14.32 -5.86 30.39
N SER A 252 14.89 -7.04 30.17
CA SER A 252 15.62 -7.39 28.95
C SER A 252 14.91 -8.49 28.17
N ASP A 253 14.75 -8.27 26.86
CA ASP A 253 14.36 -9.28 25.86
C ASP A 253 13.02 -9.97 26.18
N CYS A 254 11.98 -9.12 26.22
CA CYS A 254 10.59 -9.49 26.54
C CYS A 254 9.85 -10.18 25.39
N ASP A 255 10.51 -10.42 24.26
CA ASP A 255 10.04 -11.30 23.20
C ASP A 255 10.16 -12.78 23.59
N LYS A 256 11.23 -13.14 24.32
CA LYS A 256 11.51 -14.50 24.80
C LYS A 256 10.98 -14.76 26.21
N LYS A 257 10.98 -13.74 27.07
CA LYS A 257 10.55 -13.82 28.48
C LYS A 257 9.14 -13.27 28.68
N GLN A 258 8.35 -13.87 29.58
CA GLN A 258 7.06 -13.31 29.99
C GLN A 258 7.24 -12.15 30.97
N CYS A 259 7.51 -10.96 30.44
CA CYS A 259 7.71 -9.75 31.24
C CYS A 259 6.40 -9.25 31.86
N ARG A 260 6.33 -9.20 33.19
CA ARG A 260 5.23 -8.57 33.95
C ARG A 260 5.78 -7.45 34.81
N LEU A 261 5.33 -6.24 34.53
CA LEU A 261 5.64 -5.05 35.33
C LEU A 261 4.68 -4.99 36.50
N GLN A 262 5.19 -5.07 37.73
CA GLN A 262 4.38 -5.00 38.94
C GLN A 262 4.85 -3.85 39.81
N SER A 263 3.91 -3.17 40.48
CA SER A 263 4.23 -2.27 41.59
C SER A 263 4.95 -3.02 42.71
N PRO A 264 5.78 -2.35 43.54
CA PRO A 264 6.37 -3.02 44.69
C PRO A 264 5.26 -3.58 45.59
N ASN A 265 5.52 -4.76 46.16
CA ASN A 265 4.63 -5.46 47.09
C ASN A 265 3.29 -5.94 46.50
N TYR A 266 3.11 -5.88 45.18
CA TYR A 266 1.92 -6.42 44.51
C TYR A 266 1.70 -7.90 44.89
N PRO A 267 0.47 -8.33 45.26
CA PRO A 267 -0.83 -7.62 45.16
C PRO A 267 -1.24 -6.76 46.37
N GLY A 268 -0.34 -6.54 47.33
CA GLY A 268 -0.58 -5.74 48.54
C GLY A 268 -0.27 -4.26 48.35
N ILE A 269 -0.35 -3.51 49.44
CA ILE A 269 -0.08 -2.07 49.42
C ILE A 269 1.40 -1.77 49.13
N TYR A 270 1.62 -0.76 48.29
CA TYR A 270 2.95 -0.25 47.97
C TYR A 270 3.43 0.74 49.06
N ALA A 271 4.75 0.84 49.21
CA ALA A 271 5.38 1.80 50.11
C ALA A 271 5.12 3.26 49.70
N ARG A 272 5.17 4.18 50.66
CA ARG A 272 4.97 5.63 50.46
C ARG A 272 6.32 6.34 50.25
N ASN A 273 6.29 7.55 49.69
CA ASN A 273 7.44 8.40 49.37
C ASN A 273 8.46 7.71 48.42
N LEU A 274 7.95 7.21 47.31
CA LEU A 274 8.61 6.25 46.45
C LEU A 274 8.51 6.70 44.98
N THR A 275 9.61 6.59 44.25
CA THR A 275 9.63 6.67 42.78
C THR A 275 10.38 5.46 42.21
N CYS A 276 9.69 4.65 41.43
CA CYS A 276 10.23 3.47 40.75
C CYS A 276 10.35 3.72 39.26
N TYR A 277 11.51 3.39 38.70
CA TYR A 277 11.73 3.36 37.26
C TYR A 277 11.78 1.93 36.75
N TYR A 278 10.92 1.60 35.79
CA TYR A 278 10.95 0.33 35.10
C TYR A 278 11.39 0.54 33.65
N ALA A 279 12.62 0.18 33.36
CA ALA A 279 13.21 0.35 32.04
C ALA A 279 13.10 -0.94 31.24
N VAL A 280 12.36 -0.91 30.12
CA VAL A 280 12.18 -2.05 29.22
C VAL A 280 13.04 -1.86 27.99
N ARG A 281 13.87 -2.86 27.67
CA ARG A 281 14.81 -2.82 26.55
C ARG A 281 14.85 -4.14 25.79
N GLN A 282 14.68 -4.06 24.48
CA GLN A 282 14.92 -5.17 23.57
C GLN A 282 16.34 -5.05 22.98
N HIS A 283 17.23 -5.97 23.32
CA HIS A 283 18.61 -5.99 22.80
C HIS A 283 18.70 -6.84 21.55
N GLU A 284 18.07 -8.02 21.57
CA GLU A 284 18.09 -8.94 20.44
C GLU A 284 16.99 -8.58 19.43
N ILE A 285 17.37 -7.99 18.29
CA ILE A 285 16.45 -7.62 17.21
C ILE A 285 16.85 -8.37 15.93
N PRO A 286 15.93 -9.09 15.28
CA PRO A 286 16.23 -9.78 14.02
C PRO A 286 16.68 -8.81 12.91
N ASN A 287 17.58 -9.27 12.04
CA ASN A 287 18.11 -8.47 10.93
C ASN A 287 16.99 -7.96 10.01
N GLY A 288 17.03 -6.68 9.64
CA GLY A 288 16.02 -6.03 8.81
C GLY A 288 14.74 -5.61 9.55
N TYR A 289 14.66 -5.85 10.86
CA TYR A 289 13.53 -5.45 11.69
C TYR A 289 13.90 -4.36 12.70
N HIS A 290 12.87 -3.67 13.16
CA HIS A 290 12.87 -2.66 14.19
C HIS A 290 11.88 -3.09 15.27
N ALA A 291 12.29 -3.05 16.55
CA ALA A 291 11.45 -3.47 17.67
C ALA A 291 10.59 -2.30 18.19
N LEU A 292 9.34 -2.59 18.52
CA LEU A 292 8.40 -1.68 19.20
C LEU A 292 7.97 -2.35 20.51
N VAL A 293 8.17 -1.68 21.63
CA VAL A 293 7.79 -2.17 22.96
C VAL A 293 6.39 -1.69 23.28
N SER A 294 5.52 -2.61 23.65
CA SER A 294 4.12 -2.36 23.97
C SER A 294 3.83 -2.67 25.43
N VAL A 295 3.14 -1.76 26.12
CA VAL A 295 2.67 -1.93 27.50
C VAL A 295 1.16 -1.77 27.55
N LYS A 296 0.45 -2.76 28.12
CA LYS A 296 -1.01 -2.75 28.23
C LYS A 296 -1.51 -3.56 29.44
N GLN A 297 -2.75 -3.30 29.85
CA GLN A 297 -3.45 -4.18 30.79
C GLN A 297 -4.94 -4.27 30.44
N THR A 298 -5.35 -5.43 29.94
CA THR A 298 -6.75 -5.67 29.55
C THR A 298 -7.66 -5.95 30.75
N LYS A 299 -7.12 -6.51 31.85
CA LYS A 299 -7.85 -6.82 33.08
C LYS A 299 -7.78 -5.64 34.05
N GLY A 300 -8.81 -4.80 34.05
CA GLY A 300 -8.87 -3.62 34.90
C GLY A 300 -8.81 -3.89 36.41
N GLN A 301 -9.21 -5.09 36.86
CA GLN A 301 -9.11 -5.48 38.27
C GLN A 301 -7.68 -5.62 38.79
N LEU A 302 -6.68 -5.70 37.89
CA LEU A 302 -5.27 -5.79 38.27
C LEU A 302 -4.63 -4.40 38.48
N ILE A 303 -5.42 -3.33 38.39
CA ILE A 303 -5.01 -1.94 38.55
C ILE A 303 -5.80 -1.32 39.70
N GLY A 304 -5.09 -0.82 40.70
CA GLY A 304 -5.59 -0.21 41.93
C GLY A 304 -4.61 0.82 42.47
N ILE A 305 -4.50 1.95 41.79
CA ILE A 305 -3.68 3.10 42.21
C ILE A 305 -4.58 4.10 42.94
N THR A 306 -4.16 4.58 44.12
CA THR A 306 -4.95 5.49 44.94
C THR A 306 -5.15 6.81 44.20
N SER A 307 -6.40 7.29 44.11
CA SER A 307 -6.71 8.48 43.31
C SER A 307 -7.80 9.38 43.88
N GLN A 308 -8.37 9.05 45.03
CA GLN A 308 -9.38 9.85 45.72
C GLN A 308 -8.94 10.08 47.16
N SER A 309 -9.12 11.31 47.64
CA SER A 309 -9.11 11.59 49.07
C SER A 309 -10.36 10.98 49.69
N GLY A 310 -10.20 10.06 50.64
CA GLY A 310 -11.29 9.59 51.50
C GLY A 310 -11.72 10.65 52.51
N GLN A 311 -12.01 11.89 52.07
CA GLN A 311 -12.57 12.96 52.91
C GLN A 311 -14.07 13.14 52.65
N GLY A 312 -14.82 12.16 53.13
CA GLY A 312 -16.23 12.30 53.52
C GLY A 312 -16.37 12.11 55.03
N GLY A 313 -15.48 12.70 55.83
CA GLY A 313 -15.65 12.81 57.28
C GLY A 313 -16.42 14.10 57.61
N ASN A 314 -17.65 13.93 58.10
CA ASN A 314 -18.59 14.94 58.64
C ASN A 314 -19.51 15.70 57.65
N LYS A 315 -20.46 14.97 57.07
CA LYS A 315 -21.89 15.31 57.29
C LYS A 315 -22.57 14.11 57.92
N MET A 316 -22.49 14.03 59.25
CA MET A 316 -23.50 13.34 60.04
C MET A 316 -24.78 14.19 59.89
N SER A 317 -25.59 13.90 58.88
CA SER A 317 -27.01 14.23 58.98
C SER A 317 -27.64 13.06 59.69
N GLU A 318 -28.10 13.29 60.91
CA GLU A 318 -29.19 12.53 61.48
C GLU A 318 -30.30 12.34 60.43
N GLY A 319 -30.81 11.10 60.36
CA GLY A 319 -32.09 10.80 59.75
C GLY A 319 -32.05 10.18 58.36
N GLY A 320 -32.29 8.87 58.32
CA GLY A 320 -33.08 8.24 57.26
C GLY A 320 -32.30 7.68 56.07
N LEU A 321 -32.55 6.40 55.78
CA LEU A 321 -32.20 5.76 54.51
C LEU A 321 -32.73 6.60 53.34
N GLN A 322 -31.84 7.26 52.61
CA GLN A 322 -32.05 7.62 51.21
C GLN A 322 -30.86 7.16 50.39
N HIS A 323 -31.11 6.17 49.55
CA HIS A 323 -30.22 5.73 48.47
C HIS A 323 -29.97 6.90 47.51
N GLY A 324 -28.93 7.69 47.76
CA GLY A 324 -28.35 8.59 46.77
C GLY A 324 -27.53 7.77 45.78
N THR A 325 -28.09 7.52 44.60
CA THR A 325 -27.42 6.90 43.45
C THR A 325 -26.33 7.81 42.91
N SER A 326 -25.18 7.87 43.59
CA SER A 326 -23.92 8.22 42.92
C SER A 326 -23.52 7.02 42.05
N ASN A 327 -23.42 7.23 40.74
CA ASN A 327 -23.16 6.17 39.78
C ASN A 327 -21.85 5.43 40.12
N ASP A 328 -21.93 4.15 40.48
CA ASP A 328 -20.80 3.22 40.72
C ASP A 328 -19.79 3.17 39.54
N ASN A 329 -20.18 3.69 38.37
CA ASN A 329 -19.36 3.83 37.17
C ASN A 329 -18.29 4.93 37.25
N ASP A 330 -18.49 6.02 38.01
CA ASP A 330 -17.48 7.10 38.11
C ASP A 330 -16.31 6.71 39.04
N LEU A 331 -16.54 5.77 39.97
CA LEU A 331 -15.51 5.24 40.88
C LEU A 331 -14.57 4.24 40.17
N ARG A 332 -15.05 3.53 39.12
CA ARG A 332 -14.27 2.57 38.32
C ARG A 332 -13.55 3.19 37.11
N LYS A 333 -13.56 4.51 36.98
CA LYS A 333 -13.05 5.21 35.80
C LYS A 333 -11.54 5.44 35.88
N LEU A 334 -10.83 5.12 34.79
CA LEU A 334 -9.40 5.44 34.64
C LEU A 334 -9.24 6.96 34.63
N LYS A 335 -8.55 7.50 35.64
CA LYS A 335 -8.18 8.92 35.69
C LYS A 335 -6.87 9.13 34.95
N VAL A 336 -6.75 10.25 34.24
CA VAL A 336 -5.61 10.50 33.34
C VAL A 336 -5.09 11.94 33.47
N TRP A 337 -3.79 12.13 33.26
CA TRP A 337 -3.13 13.45 33.27
C TRP A 337 -3.36 14.21 34.58
N ASN A 338 -3.97 15.40 34.51
CA ASN A 338 -4.17 16.30 35.64
C ASN A 338 -5.18 15.75 36.67
N GLU A 339 -6.01 14.77 36.30
CA GLU A 339 -6.94 14.10 37.21
C GLU A 339 -6.22 13.28 38.30
N CYS A 340 -4.91 13.07 38.15
CA CYS A 340 -4.05 12.35 39.09
C CYS A 340 -3.23 13.26 40.01
N SER A 341 -3.49 14.57 39.99
CA SER A 341 -2.66 15.55 40.72
C SER A 341 -2.97 15.64 42.22
N GLU A 342 -4.13 15.13 42.65
CA GLU A 342 -4.63 15.27 44.03
C GLU A 342 -3.84 14.42 45.04
N VAL A 343 -3.83 13.11 44.83
CA VAL A 343 -3.10 12.16 45.70
C VAL A 343 -1.62 12.10 45.32
N GLN A 344 -1.27 12.42 44.07
CA GLN A 344 0.08 12.28 43.51
C GLN A 344 0.61 10.83 43.43
N ASP A 345 -0.28 9.84 43.48
CA ASP A 345 0.02 8.47 43.10
C ASP A 345 -0.35 8.26 41.63
N TYR A 346 0.62 8.02 40.76
CA TYR A 346 0.37 7.82 39.34
C TYR A 346 1.48 7.03 38.66
N VAL A 347 1.14 6.49 37.49
CA VAL A 347 2.06 5.83 36.59
C VAL A 347 2.17 6.65 35.31
N THR A 348 3.40 6.93 34.89
CA THR A 348 3.72 7.63 33.64
C THR A 348 4.49 6.70 32.70
N ILE A 349 4.08 6.63 31.45
CA ILE A 349 4.72 5.85 30.39
C ILE A 349 5.39 6.81 29.41
N TYR A 350 6.69 6.65 29.19
CA TYR A 350 7.52 7.49 28.33
C TYR A 350 7.94 6.75 27.05
N ASP A 351 8.02 7.49 25.95
CA ASP A 351 8.49 7.00 24.65
C ASP A 351 10.03 7.01 24.55
N GLY A 352 10.68 6.15 25.34
CA GLY A 352 12.13 5.99 25.36
C GLY A 352 12.66 5.51 26.70
N TYR A 353 13.97 5.63 26.92
CA TYR A 353 14.65 5.13 28.12
C TYR A 353 14.71 6.16 29.26
N THR A 354 14.39 7.44 29.02
CA THR A 354 14.61 8.52 29.99
C THR A 354 13.35 9.34 30.25
N THR A 355 13.30 10.04 31.40
CA THR A 355 12.19 10.95 31.75
C THR A 355 12.15 12.24 30.92
N ARG A 356 13.17 12.48 30.08
CA ARG A 356 13.20 13.59 29.10
C ARG A 356 12.41 13.27 27.84
N ASP A 357 12.09 12.00 27.64
CA ASP A 357 11.38 11.52 26.46
C ASP A 357 9.89 11.89 26.52
N PRO A 358 9.17 11.88 25.38
CA PRO A 358 7.75 12.26 25.35
C PRO A 358 6.87 11.34 26.21
N VAL A 359 5.90 11.91 26.93
CA VAL A 359 4.93 11.12 27.71
C VAL A 359 3.83 10.58 26.80
N LEU A 360 3.66 9.25 26.78
CA LEU A 360 2.60 8.57 26.05
C LEU A 360 1.29 8.52 26.84
N LEU A 361 1.38 8.25 28.15
CA LEU A 361 0.21 8.10 29.01
C LEU A 361 0.61 8.36 30.47
N ARG A 362 -0.24 9.11 31.20
CA ARG A 362 -0.16 9.25 32.65
C ARG A 362 -1.50 8.88 33.27
N PHE A 363 -1.55 7.89 34.15
CA PHE A 363 -2.81 7.38 34.69
C PHE A 363 -2.74 7.06 36.19
N CYS A 364 -3.91 7.03 36.82
CA CYS A 364 -4.14 6.63 38.21
C CYS A 364 -5.58 6.11 38.37
N GLY A 365 -5.95 5.66 39.56
CA GLY A 365 -7.23 5.01 39.83
C GLY A 365 -7.17 3.51 39.60
N GLY A 366 -8.33 2.87 39.51
CA GLY A 366 -8.43 1.42 39.38
C GLY A 366 -9.76 0.95 38.80
N GLY A 367 -9.83 -0.35 38.50
CA GLY A 367 -11.07 -0.99 38.04
C GLY A 367 -11.37 -0.88 36.53
N SER A 368 -10.44 -0.34 35.73
CA SER A 368 -10.59 -0.18 34.27
C SER A 368 -9.33 -0.60 33.52
N ALA A 369 -9.53 -1.07 32.28
CA ALA A 369 -8.44 -1.53 31.43
C ALA A 369 -7.55 -0.35 30.97
N ILE A 370 -6.24 -0.59 30.92
CA ILE A 370 -5.25 0.36 30.41
C ILE A 370 -5.05 0.06 28.93
N PRO A 371 -5.27 1.06 28.05
CA PRO A 371 -5.07 0.89 26.61
C PRO A 371 -3.58 0.63 26.28
N GLU A 372 -3.35 0.14 25.08
CA GLU A 372 -2.01 -0.21 24.62
C GLU A 372 -1.17 1.04 24.32
N ALA A 373 -0.06 1.21 25.05
CA ALA A 373 0.95 2.23 24.80
C ALA A 373 2.16 1.59 24.12
N ILE A 374 2.53 2.06 22.93
CA ILE A 374 3.59 1.47 22.10
C ILE A 374 4.71 2.50 21.90
N SER A 375 5.96 2.14 22.19
CA SER A 375 7.13 2.99 21.93
C SER A 375 7.44 3.10 20.43
N SER A 376 8.04 4.23 20.04
CA SER A 376 8.61 4.46 18.72
C SER A 376 9.90 3.67 18.46
N GLY A 377 10.58 3.23 19.54
CA GLY A 377 11.87 2.54 19.54
C GLY A 377 11.85 1.18 20.26
N SER A 378 13.03 0.57 20.42
CA SER A 378 13.27 -0.68 21.16
C SER A 378 13.31 -0.51 22.69
N GLU A 379 13.01 0.70 23.18
CA GLU A 379 13.13 1.09 24.59
C GLU A 379 11.87 1.84 25.04
N LEU A 380 11.45 1.58 26.28
CA LEU A 380 10.29 2.20 26.92
C LEU A 380 10.52 2.30 28.44
N LEU A 381 10.13 3.43 29.04
CA LEU A 381 10.29 3.69 30.46
C LEU A 381 8.92 3.87 31.11
N VAL A 382 8.69 3.16 32.22
CA VAL A 382 7.53 3.36 33.09
C VAL A 382 8.01 3.94 34.42
N GLU A 383 7.48 5.08 34.81
CA GLU A 383 7.69 5.70 36.12
C GLU A 383 6.46 5.47 36.99
N PHE A 384 6.66 5.01 38.22
CA PHE A 384 5.63 4.95 39.24
C PHE A 384 6.03 5.81 40.43
N THR A 385 5.23 6.82 40.75
CA THR A 385 5.47 7.73 41.87
C THR A 385 4.32 7.66 42.87
N THR A 386 4.65 7.76 44.15
CA THR A 386 3.68 7.75 45.26
C THR A 386 3.89 8.94 46.19
N SER A 387 2.80 9.43 46.76
CA SER A 387 2.74 10.38 47.86
C SER A 387 3.60 10.01 49.09
N PRO A 388 4.15 11.00 49.81
CA PRO A 388 4.87 10.78 51.06
C PRO A 388 4.02 10.24 52.22
N TYR A 389 2.75 10.64 52.30
CA TYR A 389 1.83 10.25 53.37
C TYR A 389 0.62 9.54 52.78
N GLY A 390 0.02 8.61 53.52
CA GLY A 390 -1.23 7.97 53.11
C GLY A 390 -2.01 7.35 54.25
N THR A 391 -3.18 6.82 53.91
CA THR A 391 -4.04 6.07 54.84
C THR A 391 -4.15 4.61 54.39
N LEU A 392 -4.63 3.75 55.29
CA LEU A 392 -4.96 2.34 54.99
C LEU A 392 -6.45 2.17 54.61
N MET A 393 -7.13 3.24 54.20
CA MET A 393 -8.52 3.16 53.77
C MET A 393 -8.62 2.61 52.34
N TYR A 394 -9.56 1.70 52.12
CA TYR A 394 -9.94 1.27 50.77
C TYR A 394 -10.50 2.46 49.99
N THR A 395 -9.87 2.79 48.85
CA THR A 395 -10.50 3.69 47.86
C THR A 395 -11.59 2.91 47.14
N PRO A 396 -12.85 3.36 47.15
CA PRO A 396 -13.91 2.73 46.36
C PRO A 396 -13.53 2.75 44.86
N PRO A 397 -13.78 1.67 44.11
CA PRO A 397 -14.48 0.44 44.51
C PRO A 397 -13.58 -0.48 45.32
N MET A 398 -14.19 -1.35 46.14
CA MET A 398 -13.53 -2.43 46.89
C MET A 398 -12.82 -3.40 45.93
N LEU A 399 -11.64 -3.02 45.46
CA LEU A 399 -10.78 -3.85 44.62
C LEU A 399 -9.93 -4.73 45.55
N PRO A 400 -9.90 -6.05 45.35
CA PRO A 400 -9.15 -6.96 46.23
C PRO A 400 -7.62 -6.83 46.09
N LEU A 401 -7.13 -6.05 45.13
CA LEU A 401 -5.72 -5.95 44.76
C LEU A 401 -5.28 -4.47 44.78
N HIS A 402 -4.15 -4.19 45.42
CA HIS A 402 -3.52 -2.89 45.43
C HIS A 402 -2.33 -2.85 44.46
N GLY A 403 -2.06 -1.66 43.92
CA GLY A 403 -0.96 -1.45 42.99
C GLY A 403 -1.34 -1.78 41.55
N PHE A 404 -0.39 -2.26 40.75
CA PHE A 404 -0.67 -2.58 39.35
C PHE A 404 0.14 -3.76 38.85
N GLN A 405 -0.40 -4.44 37.83
CA GLN A 405 0.35 -5.31 36.94
C GLN A 405 0.14 -4.86 35.50
N LEU A 406 1.21 -4.69 34.72
CA LEU A 406 1.17 -4.39 33.28
C LEU A 406 1.80 -5.53 32.48
N ASN A 407 1.23 -5.81 31.31
CA ASN A 407 1.79 -6.75 30.34
C ASN A 407 2.73 -6.02 29.38
N VAL A 408 3.90 -6.60 29.14
CA VAL A 408 4.87 -6.12 28.15
C VAL A 408 4.89 -7.07 26.97
N GLU A 409 4.79 -6.53 25.75
CA GLU A 409 4.89 -7.28 24.50
C GLU A 409 5.83 -6.56 23.54
N VAL A 410 6.59 -7.32 22.73
CA VAL A 410 7.50 -6.75 21.72
C VAL A 410 6.98 -7.10 20.33
N LYS A 411 6.87 -6.09 19.46
CA LYS A 411 6.41 -6.22 18.08
C LYS A 411 7.54 -5.83 17.13
N PHE A 412 7.80 -6.65 16.11
CA PHE A 412 8.82 -6.37 15.10
C PHE A 412 8.17 -5.79 13.82
N VAL A 413 8.73 -4.70 13.30
CA VAL A 413 8.33 -4.07 12.03
C VAL A 413 9.54 -3.95 11.10
N GLU A 414 9.35 -4.00 9.79
CA GLU A 414 10.45 -3.84 8.83
C GLU A 414 11.14 -2.48 8.99
N GLN A 415 12.47 -2.47 9.05
CA GLN A 415 13.29 -1.27 9.31
C GLN A 415 13.20 -0.21 8.20
N GLU A 416 12.94 -0.64 6.96
CA GLU A 416 12.77 0.24 5.80
C GLU A 416 11.33 0.77 5.66
N SER A 417 10.40 0.34 6.52
CA SER A 417 9.01 0.75 6.43
C SER A 417 8.72 2.14 7.02
N PHE A 418 7.69 2.81 6.49
CA PHE A 418 7.18 4.09 7.01
C PHE A 418 6.19 3.92 8.17
N LYS A 419 6.26 2.78 8.89
CA LYS A 419 5.30 2.42 9.94
C LYS A 419 5.67 2.96 11.33
N TYR A 420 6.84 3.56 11.50
CA TYR A 420 7.31 4.07 12.80
C TYR A 420 8.18 5.32 12.63
N ALA A 421 8.14 6.22 13.62
CA ALA A 421 8.89 7.47 13.57
C ALA A 421 10.36 7.20 13.96
N LYS A 422 11.28 7.43 13.02
CA LYS A 422 12.71 7.30 13.30
C LYS A 422 13.17 8.50 14.14
N ASN A 423 14.07 8.27 15.10
CA ASN A 423 14.66 9.31 15.95
C ASN A 423 13.61 10.20 16.66
N LYS A 424 12.42 9.66 16.95
CA LYS A 424 11.29 10.39 17.58
C LYS A 424 10.82 11.62 16.78
N ARG A 425 11.20 11.72 15.50
CA ARG A 425 10.71 12.74 14.57
C ARG A 425 9.66 12.12 13.66
N CYS A 426 8.43 12.60 13.73
CA CYS A 426 7.35 12.11 12.89
C CYS A 426 7.39 12.76 11.51
N GLU A 427 8.41 12.42 10.71
CA GLU A 427 8.61 12.97 9.37
C GLU A 427 9.06 11.86 8.43
N PHE A 428 8.33 11.67 7.34
CA PHE A 428 8.51 10.58 6.38
C PHE A 428 8.72 11.14 4.99
N TRP A 429 9.83 10.77 4.34
CA TRP A 429 10.14 11.16 2.97
C TRP A 429 10.01 9.93 2.06
N ILE A 430 9.09 9.99 1.11
CA ILE A 430 8.81 8.92 0.15
C ILE A 430 9.14 9.46 -1.25
N ARG A 431 10.22 8.93 -1.85
CA ARG A 431 10.67 9.30 -3.19
C ARG A 431 10.65 8.08 -4.11
N GLY A 432 10.23 8.28 -5.35
CA GLY A 432 10.36 7.25 -6.39
C GLY A 432 9.44 7.48 -7.58
N SER A 433 9.28 6.43 -8.39
CA SER A 433 8.41 6.40 -9.57
C SER A 433 7.31 5.33 -9.49
N GLY A 434 7.21 4.64 -8.34
CA GLY A 434 6.29 3.52 -8.11
C GLY A 434 4.93 3.92 -7.53
N LYS A 435 4.19 2.90 -7.06
CA LYS A 435 2.95 3.03 -6.29
C LYS A 435 3.09 2.34 -4.94
N GLY A 436 2.36 2.78 -3.92
CA GLY A 436 2.44 2.19 -2.59
C GLY A 436 1.24 2.54 -1.70
N THR A 437 1.28 2.04 -0.46
CA THR A 437 0.27 2.32 0.56
C THR A 437 0.92 3.04 1.74
N LEU A 438 0.30 4.12 2.20
CA LEU A 438 0.64 4.82 3.43
C LEU A 438 -0.35 4.48 4.53
N GLU A 439 0.18 4.34 5.74
CA GLU A 439 -0.61 4.09 6.94
C GLU A 439 -0.15 5.02 8.08
N SER A 440 -1.04 5.24 9.03
CA SER A 440 -0.68 5.88 10.30
C SER A 440 0.42 5.09 11.02
N PRO A 441 1.27 5.74 11.83
CA PRO A 441 2.34 5.05 12.55
C PRO A 441 1.75 3.98 13.48
N ARG A 442 2.48 2.87 13.63
CA ARG A 442 2.09 1.71 14.45
C ARG A 442 2.43 1.88 15.93
N HIS A 443 3.25 2.87 16.28
CA HIS A 443 3.56 3.24 17.65
C HIS A 443 2.61 4.34 18.15
N SER A 444 2.55 4.54 19.46
CA SER A 444 1.73 5.60 20.05
C SER A 444 2.39 6.96 19.86
N LEU A 445 1.61 7.94 19.41
CA LEU A 445 2.03 9.33 19.32
C LEU A 445 1.65 10.07 20.59
N SER A 446 2.58 10.87 21.12
CA SER A 446 2.34 11.73 22.29
C SER A 446 1.37 12.87 21.95
N PRO A 447 0.78 13.53 22.97
CA PRO A 447 -0.11 14.67 22.75
C PRO A 447 0.60 15.82 22.00
N ASN A 448 -0.16 16.57 21.20
CA ASN A 448 0.33 17.70 20.39
C ASN A 448 1.46 17.34 19.40
N THR A 449 1.37 16.17 18.78
CA THR A 449 2.31 15.74 17.74
C THR A 449 1.75 15.98 16.35
N THR A 450 2.64 16.36 15.43
CA THR A 450 2.34 16.49 14.00
C THR A 450 3.26 15.59 13.19
N CYS A 451 2.65 14.78 12.33
CA CYS A 451 3.33 13.82 11.48
C CYS A 451 3.23 14.27 10.02
N PHE A 452 4.38 14.42 9.35
CA PHE A 452 4.44 14.83 7.95
C PHE A 452 4.84 13.67 7.06
N TYR A 453 4.12 13.47 5.95
CA TYR A 453 4.44 12.52 4.91
C TYR A 453 4.65 13.27 3.60
N HIS A 454 5.89 13.32 3.14
CA HIS A 454 6.29 14.00 1.91
C HIS A 454 6.42 12.99 0.77
N LEU A 455 5.61 13.15 -0.25
CA LEU A 455 5.64 12.35 -1.47
C LEU A 455 6.31 13.17 -2.58
N GLN A 456 7.31 12.60 -3.25
CA GLN A 456 7.96 13.23 -4.41
C GLN A 456 8.25 12.22 -5.52
N GLY A 457 7.78 12.53 -6.72
CA GLY A 457 8.12 11.78 -7.93
C GLY A 457 9.56 12.03 -8.36
N HIS A 458 10.35 10.97 -8.49
CA HIS A 458 11.77 11.07 -8.86
C HIS A 458 12.20 9.90 -9.74
N GLU A 459 13.15 10.15 -10.64
CA GLU A 459 13.68 9.11 -11.54
C GLU A 459 14.68 8.20 -10.78
N PRO A 460 14.53 6.86 -10.86
CA PRO A 460 15.45 5.94 -10.20
C PRO A 460 16.88 6.11 -10.74
N GLY A 461 17.81 6.51 -9.86
CA GLY A 461 19.23 6.67 -10.19
C GLY A 461 19.69 8.12 -10.47
N ALA A 462 18.80 9.11 -10.55
CA ALA A 462 19.20 10.50 -10.66
C ALA A 462 19.64 11.05 -9.28
N THR A 463 20.78 11.72 -9.19
CA THR A 463 21.21 12.43 -7.97
C THR A 463 20.21 13.54 -7.61
N PRO A 464 19.87 13.76 -6.32
CA PRO A 464 18.96 14.82 -5.94
C PRO A 464 19.45 16.19 -6.44
N PRO A 465 18.56 17.09 -6.90
CA PRO A 465 18.98 18.36 -7.47
C PRO A 465 19.73 19.19 -6.43
N THR A 466 20.89 19.72 -6.82
CA THR A 466 21.63 20.68 -5.99
C THR A 466 20.88 22.01 -5.95
N ARG A 467 21.05 22.76 -4.84
CA ARG A 467 20.43 24.07 -4.55
C ARG A 467 20.53 25.10 -5.70
N TYR A 468 21.46 24.90 -6.64
CA TYR A 468 21.66 25.75 -7.81
C TYR A 468 20.53 25.62 -8.87
N GLN A 469 19.86 24.47 -8.97
CA GLN A 469 18.74 24.27 -9.90
C GLN A 469 17.42 24.84 -9.37
N ASP A 470 17.20 24.88 -8.05
CA ASP A 470 16.03 25.54 -7.46
C ASP A 470 16.09 27.08 -7.54
N LEU A 471 17.30 27.65 -7.54
CA LEU A 471 17.51 29.10 -7.71
C LEU A 471 17.36 29.56 -9.16
N SER A 472 17.63 28.70 -10.16
CA SER A 472 17.34 29.01 -11.57
C SER A 472 15.84 28.92 -11.87
N ARG A 473 15.10 28.06 -11.16
CA ARG A 473 13.63 27.95 -11.23
C ARG A 473 12.90 29.21 -10.76
N ARG A 474 13.49 29.98 -9.83
CA ARG A 474 12.91 31.25 -9.34
C ARG A 474 13.21 32.48 -10.20
N LYS A 475 14.17 32.43 -11.14
CA LYS A 475 14.57 33.60 -11.96
C LYS A 475 13.96 33.66 -13.36
N SER A 476 13.24 32.64 -13.83
CA SER A 476 12.50 32.71 -15.09
C SER A 476 11.08 33.26 -14.84
N SER A 477 10.99 34.57 -14.64
CA SER A 477 9.73 35.31 -14.52
C SER A 477 9.12 35.62 -15.90
N GLN A 478 9.03 34.63 -16.78
CA GLN A 478 8.27 34.71 -18.03
C GLN A 478 7.61 33.36 -18.33
N GLY A 479 6.34 33.20 -17.91
CA GLY A 479 5.28 32.50 -18.65
C GLY A 479 5.42 31.02 -19.04
N ALA A 480 6.53 30.33 -18.80
CA ALA A 480 6.66 28.91 -19.12
C ALA A 480 6.18 28.06 -17.93
N LYS A 481 4.98 27.48 -18.01
CA LYS A 481 4.57 26.37 -17.14
C LYS A 481 5.59 25.24 -17.31
N PHE A 482 6.58 25.15 -16.42
CA PHE A 482 7.48 23.99 -16.38
C PHE A 482 6.64 22.77 -16.01
N SER A 483 6.32 21.93 -17.00
CA SER A 483 5.67 20.64 -16.75
C SER A 483 6.66 19.75 -16.02
N THR A 484 6.40 19.46 -14.76
CA THR A 484 7.16 18.43 -14.03
C THR A 484 6.92 17.08 -14.68
N ARG A 485 7.96 16.24 -14.76
CA ARG A 485 7.86 14.89 -15.34
C ARG A 485 6.87 14.02 -14.59
N TYR A 486 6.86 14.13 -13.26
CA TYR A 486 5.98 13.35 -12.40
C TYR A 486 4.88 14.21 -11.77
N ARG A 487 3.76 13.57 -11.47
CA ARG A 487 2.72 14.04 -10.55
C ARG A 487 2.39 12.95 -9.53
N VAL A 488 1.88 13.34 -8.37
CA VAL A 488 1.46 12.44 -7.30
C VAL A 488 -0.05 12.29 -7.34
N TRP A 489 -0.50 11.06 -7.56
CA TRP A 489 -1.91 10.67 -7.43
C TRP A 489 -2.13 10.00 -6.08
N LEU A 490 -3.10 10.47 -5.30
CA LEU A 490 -3.39 10.02 -3.94
C LEU A 490 -4.88 9.72 -3.77
N SER A 491 -5.19 8.59 -3.12
CA SER A 491 -6.56 8.24 -2.70
C SER A 491 -6.57 7.81 -1.24
N VAL A 492 -7.50 8.32 -0.43
CA VAL A 492 -7.59 7.99 0.99
C VAL A 492 -8.67 6.92 1.16
N LEU A 493 -8.26 5.74 1.62
CA LEU A 493 -9.16 4.58 1.77
C LEU A 493 -9.92 4.64 3.09
N LYS A 494 -9.21 4.96 4.17
CA LYS A 494 -9.76 4.97 5.52
C LYS A 494 -9.14 6.09 6.33
N TYR A 495 -9.98 6.81 7.08
CA TYR A 495 -9.56 7.71 8.15
C TYR A 495 -10.54 7.50 9.30
N HIS A 496 -10.03 7.14 10.47
CA HIS A 496 -10.85 6.88 11.65
C HIS A 496 -10.15 7.41 12.89
N VAL A 497 -10.90 8.15 13.70
CA VAL A 497 -10.47 8.69 14.99
C VAL A 497 -11.44 8.16 16.04
N ALA A 498 -10.92 7.46 17.05
CA ALA A 498 -11.74 6.97 18.14
C ALA A 498 -12.50 8.11 18.86
N PRO A 499 -13.69 7.86 19.43
CA PRO A 499 -14.41 8.86 20.21
C PRO A 499 -13.59 9.29 21.45
N SER A 500 -13.65 10.57 21.79
CA SER A 500 -13.03 11.06 23.03
C SER A 500 -13.79 10.50 24.24
N ARG A 501 -13.06 10.06 25.27
CA ARG A 501 -13.64 9.55 26.53
C ARG A 501 -14.25 10.64 27.41
N LYS A 502 -14.11 11.93 27.04
CA LYS A 502 -14.52 13.09 27.86
C LYS A 502 -15.99 13.52 27.72
N VAL A 503 -16.83 12.80 26.98
CA VAL A 503 -18.22 13.21 26.75
C VAL A 503 -19.17 12.10 27.22
N LEU A 504 -19.83 12.33 28.37
CA LEU A 504 -21.14 11.72 28.61
C LEU A 504 -22.10 12.28 27.54
N PRO A 505 -23.00 11.48 26.96
CA PRO A 505 -24.02 11.98 26.06
C PRO A 505 -25.05 12.76 26.88
N SER A 506 -24.79 14.05 27.15
CA SER A 506 -25.87 14.97 27.46
C SER A 506 -26.60 15.26 26.15
N GLU A 507 -27.87 14.88 26.12
CA GLU A 507 -28.84 15.17 25.07
C GLU A 507 -28.72 16.62 24.56
N ALA A 508 -28.23 16.77 23.33
CA ALA A 508 -28.48 17.95 22.51
C ALA A 508 -28.33 17.57 21.03
N PRO A 509 -29.43 17.40 20.28
CA PRO A 509 -29.39 17.26 18.84
C PRO A 509 -29.28 18.66 18.24
N ASN A 510 -28.14 19.33 18.37
CA ASN A 510 -27.85 20.55 17.62
C ASN A 510 -26.36 20.65 17.29
N GLN A 511 -26.12 20.80 16.00
CA GLN A 511 -24.84 20.76 15.28
C GLN A 511 -23.78 21.69 15.90
N GLY A 512 -22.88 21.11 16.69
CA GLY A 512 -21.52 21.66 16.87
C GLY A 512 -20.62 21.19 15.70
N PRO A 513 -19.57 21.95 15.32
CA PRO A 513 -18.64 21.51 14.29
C PRO A 513 -18.02 20.15 14.67
N PRO A 514 -17.77 19.26 13.69
CA PRO A 514 -17.14 17.96 13.96
C PRO A 514 -15.82 18.20 14.71
N ASP A 515 -15.60 17.44 15.79
CA ASP A 515 -14.36 17.51 16.59
C ASP A 515 -13.15 17.24 15.67
N CYS A 516 -12.56 18.34 15.20
CA CYS A 516 -11.45 18.37 14.25
C CYS A 516 -10.14 18.77 14.93
N SER A 517 -10.05 18.52 16.24
CA SER A 517 -8.81 18.65 17.02
C SER A 517 -7.73 17.74 16.43
N THR A 518 -8.06 16.47 16.22
CA THR A 518 -7.23 15.49 15.50
C THR A 518 -7.67 15.41 14.04
N ARG A 519 -6.77 15.74 13.12
CA ARG A 519 -7.10 15.90 11.70
C ARG A 519 -5.99 15.44 10.77
N LEU A 520 -6.37 14.98 9.57
CA LEU A 520 -5.46 14.69 8.47
C LEU A 520 -5.69 15.71 7.35
N GLN A 521 -4.64 16.44 6.99
CA GLN A 521 -4.64 17.47 5.94
C GLN A 521 -3.79 17.02 4.75
N ILE A 522 -4.23 17.37 3.55
CA ILE A 522 -3.53 17.07 2.30
C ILE A 522 -3.20 18.39 1.62
N TRP A 523 -1.92 18.62 1.35
CA TRP A 523 -1.37 19.83 0.75
C TRP A 523 -0.77 19.52 -0.62
N ASP A 524 -1.07 20.35 -1.62
CA ASP A 524 -0.44 20.27 -2.94
C ASP A 524 0.94 20.95 -2.90
N GLY A 525 1.99 20.18 -3.16
CA GLY A 525 3.38 20.63 -3.00
C GLY A 525 4.00 20.28 -1.63
N ASN A 526 5.20 20.81 -1.40
CA ASN A 526 6.01 20.49 -0.23
C ASN A 526 5.95 21.58 0.86
N ILE A 527 5.46 21.23 2.06
CA ILE A 527 5.27 22.16 3.19
C ILE A 527 6.58 22.67 3.79
N ARG A 528 7.66 21.89 3.64
CA ARG A 528 9.02 22.23 4.09
C ARG A 528 10.00 22.09 2.95
N ALA A 529 10.98 23.00 2.87
CA ALA A 529 12.09 22.87 1.94
C ALA A 529 12.97 21.65 2.32
N PHE A 530 13.52 20.96 1.31
CA PHE A 530 14.33 19.77 1.52
C PHE A 530 15.57 20.05 2.38
N PRO A 531 15.95 19.14 3.30
CA PRO A 531 17.31 19.12 3.82
C PRO A 531 18.28 18.76 2.66
N THR A 532 19.37 19.52 2.53
CA THR A 532 20.39 19.31 1.49
C THR A 532 21.24 18.10 1.84
N CYS A 533 20.86 16.93 1.39
CA CYS A 533 21.61 15.70 1.60
C CYS A 533 21.38 14.77 0.41
N THR A 534 22.49 14.22 -0.08
CA THR A 534 22.59 13.45 -1.31
C THR A 534 22.43 11.94 -1.10
N ASP A 535 22.20 11.50 0.14
CA ASP A 535 21.93 10.11 0.48
C ASP A 535 20.43 9.84 0.67
N VAL A 536 20.04 8.59 0.42
CA VAL A 536 18.70 8.04 0.70
C VAL A 536 18.31 8.20 2.19
N TYR A 537 19.32 8.40 3.05
CA TYR A 537 19.20 8.69 4.48
C TYR A 537 19.86 10.03 4.80
N CYS A 538 19.04 11.06 4.91
CA CYS A 538 19.43 12.39 5.36
C CYS A 538 19.59 12.46 6.90
N ASP A 539 20.50 11.66 7.46
CA ASP A 539 20.91 11.81 8.86
C ASP A 539 22.19 12.65 8.90
N GLN A 540 22.07 13.85 9.50
CA GLN A 540 23.13 14.84 9.80
C GLN A 540 23.41 15.92 8.74
N SER A 541 22.89 17.13 8.99
CA SER A 541 23.73 18.32 9.21
C SER A 541 22.90 19.51 9.70
N SER A 542 23.40 20.12 10.78
CA SER A 542 23.21 21.50 11.23
C SER A 542 21.87 22.20 10.97
N SER A 543 21.14 22.42 12.06
CA SER A 543 20.32 23.60 12.35
C SER A 543 20.48 24.80 11.40
N SER A 544 19.50 25.01 10.53
CA SER A 544 19.11 26.36 10.11
C SER A 544 17.66 26.35 9.65
N SER A 545 16.77 26.90 10.48
CA SER A 545 15.43 27.39 10.15
C SER A 545 14.72 26.69 8.98
N SER A 546 13.90 25.68 9.28
CA SER A 546 12.93 25.12 8.34
C SER A 546 11.95 26.22 7.92
N GLN A 547 12.26 26.93 6.83
CA GLN A 547 11.36 27.90 6.22
C GLN A 547 10.13 27.14 5.72
N TYR A 548 8.99 27.38 6.37
CA TYR A 548 7.69 26.93 5.89
C TYR A 548 7.36 27.65 4.59
N ASN A 549 6.96 26.91 3.56
CA ASN A 549 6.47 27.52 2.32
C ASN A 549 5.08 28.11 2.57
N SER A 550 4.96 29.43 2.51
CA SER A 550 3.72 30.17 2.83
C SER A 550 2.63 30.10 1.74
N ASN A 551 2.95 29.58 0.55
CA ASN A 551 2.05 29.59 -0.62
C ASN A 551 1.72 28.16 -1.08
N LEU A 552 1.06 27.37 -0.24
CA LEU A 552 0.62 26.02 -0.58
C LEU A 552 -0.90 25.90 -0.50
N THR A 553 -1.49 25.17 -1.44
CA THR A 553 -2.94 24.96 -1.50
C THR A 553 -3.33 23.73 -0.68
N LEU A 554 -4.30 23.93 0.22
CA LEU A 554 -4.91 22.84 0.98
C LEU A 554 -5.95 22.13 0.10
N LEU A 555 -5.71 20.87 -0.24
CA LEU A 555 -6.61 20.07 -1.07
C LEU A 555 -7.79 19.51 -0.26
N SER A 556 -7.52 19.04 0.96
CA SER A 556 -8.55 18.45 1.81
C SER A 556 -8.16 18.43 3.29
N ARG A 557 -9.19 18.35 4.14
CA ARG A 557 -9.08 18.18 5.60
C ARG A 557 -10.07 17.11 6.04
N TYR A 558 -9.55 16.01 6.58
CA TYR A 558 -10.32 14.93 7.17
C TYR A 558 -10.37 15.08 8.70
N CYS A 559 -11.59 15.20 9.22
CA CYS A 559 -11.89 15.20 10.65
C CYS A 559 -12.60 13.89 11.05
N LYS A 560 -12.92 13.72 12.34
CA LYS A 560 -13.70 12.57 12.80
C LYS A 560 -15.03 12.47 12.02
N ASP A 561 -15.43 11.25 11.67
CA ASP A 561 -16.67 10.90 10.95
C ASP A 561 -16.76 11.41 9.50
N HIS A 562 -15.70 12.03 8.96
CA HIS A 562 -15.64 12.43 7.55
C HIS A 562 -15.35 11.20 6.67
N ILE A 563 -16.21 10.95 5.68
CA ILE A 563 -16.02 9.86 4.72
C ILE A 563 -14.86 10.21 3.77
N PRO A 564 -13.80 9.37 3.68
CA PRO A 564 -12.69 9.61 2.77
C PRO A 564 -13.09 9.54 1.30
N LYS A 565 -12.36 10.28 0.46
CA LYS A 565 -12.44 10.14 -1.00
C LYS A 565 -11.62 8.92 -1.42
N SER A 566 -12.32 7.83 -1.69
CA SER A 566 -11.71 6.55 -2.07
C SER A 566 -12.01 6.22 -3.53
N CYS A 567 -10.94 5.87 -4.25
CA CYS A 567 -10.91 5.45 -5.65
C CYS A 567 -10.46 3.97 -5.70
N GLU A 568 -11.05 3.13 -4.84
CA GLU A 568 -10.80 1.69 -4.83
C GLU A 568 -12.09 0.92 -5.11
N HIS A 569 -12.34 0.65 -6.39
CA HIS A 569 -13.51 -0.08 -6.88
C HIS A 569 -13.25 -1.60 -7.03
N THR A 570 -12.07 -2.06 -6.64
CA THR A 570 -11.60 -3.45 -6.80
C THR A 570 -11.99 -4.39 -5.66
N LEU A 571 -12.32 -3.85 -4.47
CA LEU A 571 -12.63 -4.67 -3.28
C LEU A 571 -14.13 -4.99 -3.10
N TYR A 572 -15.03 -4.27 -3.80
CA TYR A 572 -16.47 -4.33 -3.52
C TYR A 572 -17.38 -4.50 -4.74
N SER A 573 -16.86 -4.41 -5.98
CA SER A 573 -17.69 -4.46 -7.19
C SER A 573 -17.32 -5.63 -8.08
N THR A 574 -18.33 -6.37 -8.55
CA THR A 574 -18.24 -7.40 -9.59
C THR A 574 -17.83 -6.82 -10.95
N SER A 575 -17.97 -5.49 -11.14
CA SER A 575 -17.39 -4.74 -12.25
C SER A 575 -16.69 -3.48 -11.72
N PRO A 576 -15.35 -3.42 -11.74
CA PRO A 576 -14.65 -2.22 -11.29
C PRO A 576 -14.94 -1.09 -12.28
N ARG A 577 -15.27 0.11 -11.78
CA ARG A 577 -15.41 1.32 -12.60
C ARG A 577 -14.16 2.21 -12.47
N PRO A 578 -13.84 3.01 -13.49
CA PRO A 578 -12.74 3.95 -13.42
C PRO A 578 -12.99 5.05 -12.38
N CYS A 579 -11.91 5.61 -11.85
CA CYS A 579 -12.00 6.64 -10.82
C CYS A 579 -12.35 8.00 -11.39
N SER A 580 -13.22 8.72 -10.69
CA SER A 580 -13.47 10.13 -11.01
C SER A 580 -12.44 11.05 -10.33
N LEU A 581 -12.20 12.24 -10.90
CA LEU A 581 -11.37 13.27 -10.28
C LEU A 581 -11.96 13.79 -8.94
N ALA A 582 -13.24 13.53 -8.68
CA ALA A 582 -13.87 13.87 -7.40
C ALA A 582 -13.51 12.89 -6.27
N GLU A 583 -13.11 11.66 -6.60
CA GLU A 583 -12.84 10.53 -5.70
C GLU A 583 -11.34 10.38 -5.32
N SER A 584 -10.47 11.20 -5.90
CA SER A 584 -9.02 11.15 -5.65
C SER A 584 -8.38 12.54 -5.73
N PHE A 585 -7.11 12.64 -5.38
CA PHE A 585 -6.32 13.87 -5.42
C PHE A 585 -5.17 13.71 -6.41
N LEU A 586 -5.02 14.66 -7.32
CA LEU A 586 -3.88 14.73 -8.24
C LEU A 586 -3.13 16.03 -7.94
N SER A 587 -1.83 15.93 -7.64
CA SER A 587 -0.99 17.11 -7.39
C SER A 587 -0.80 17.94 -8.66
N SER A 588 -0.58 19.24 -8.51
CA SER A 588 -0.20 20.12 -9.62
C SER A 588 1.29 20.01 -9.97
N THR A 589 2.12 19.70 -8.97
CA THR A 589 3.58 19.55 -9.08
C THR A 589 4.02 18.08 -8.92
N ASP A 590 5.33 17.83 -8.91
CA ASP A 590 5.96 16.54 -8.60
C ASP A 590 5.91 16.15 -7.12
N SER A 591 5.32 16.99 -6.25
CA SER A 591 5.30 16.76 -4.81
C SER A 591 3.93 16.96 -4.17
N LEU A 592 3.67 16.24 -3.08
CA LEU A 592 2.45 16.32 -2.28
C LEU A 592 2.77 16.01 -0.81
N THR A 593 2.14 16.71 0.14
CA THR A 593 2.38 16.49 1.58
C THR A 593 1.10 16.12 2.32
N LEU A 594 1.14 15.08 3.14
CA LEU A 594 0.10 14.78 4.13
C LEU A 594 0.57 15.22 5.51
N GLU A 595 -0.32 15.85 6.26
CA GLU A 595 -0.10 16.33 7.63
C GLU A 595 -1.14 15.69 8.56
N LEU A 596 -0.69 14.84 9.47
CA LEU A 596 -1.52 14.27 10.53
C LEU A 596 -1.24 15.00 11.84
N THR A 597 -2.24 15.71 12.36
CA THR A 597 -2.14 16.48 13.60
C THR A 597 -2.93 15.78 14.70
N VAL A 598 -2.27 15.50 15.81
CA VAL A 598 -2.81 14.76 16.96
C VAL A 598 -2.73 15.64 18.20
N VAL A 599 -3.89 15.92 18.81
CA VAL A 599 -3.97 16.76 20.02
C VAL A 599 -3.92 15.92 21.29
N GLU A 600 -4.65 14.81 21.32
CA GLU A 600 -4.66 13.84 22.43
C GLU A 600 -3.78 12.63 22.09
N SER A 601 -3.09 12.04 23.08
CA SER A 601 -2.28 10.83 22.85
C SER A 601 -3.06 9.72 22.15
N THR A 602 -2.46 9.10 21.12
CA THR A 602 -3.13 8.02 20.36
C THR A 602 -3.35 6.76 21.18
N THR A 603 -2.68 6.62 22.33
CA THR A 603 -2.95 5.57 23.32
C THR A 603 -4.37 5.69 23.88
N LEU A 604 -4.85 6.91 24.15
CA LEU A 604 -6.19 7.16 24.68
C LEU A 604 -7.23 7.28 23.58
N ARG A 605 -6.84 7.89 22.47
CA ARG A 605 -7.69 8.13 21.31
C ARG A 605 -7.01 7.64 20.03
N PRO A 606 -7.11 6.33 19.72
CA PRO A 606 -6.48 5.75 18.55
C PRO A 606 -6.88 6.46 17.25
N VAL A 607 -5.89 6.72 16.40
CA VAL A 607 -6.05 7.29 15.06
C VAL A 607 -5.50 6.31 14.06
N SER A 608 -6.29 6.00 13.03
CA SER A 608 -5.86 5.13 11.95
C SER A 608 -6.21 5.74 10.61
N PHE A 609 -5.24 5.82 9.70
CA PHE A 609 -5.49 6.17 8.32
C PHE A 609 -4.79 5.21 7.38
N ARG A 610 -5.35 5.05 6.18
CA ARG A 610 -4.75 4.29 5.08
C ARG A 610 -5.00 5.02 3.78
N ALA A 611 -3.96 5.23 2.98
CA ALA A 611 -4.03 5.90 1.70
C ALA A 611 -3.18 5.18 0.64
N LEU A 612 -3.61 5.22 -0.61
CA LEU A 612 -2.87 4.73 -1.77
C LEU A 612 -2.24 5.92 -2.48
N TYR A 613 -0.97 5.79 -2.87
CA TYR A 613 -0.28 6.78 -3.69
C TYR A 613 0.35 6.14 -4.93
N GLU A 614 0.46 6.91 -6.00
CA GLU A 614 1.15 6.53 -7.23
C GLU A 614 1.82 7.76 -7.85
N PHE A 615 3.07 7.59 -8.29
CA PHE A 615 3.77 8.60 -9.06
C PHE A 615 3.45 8.41 -10.55
N VAL A 616 2.71 9.35 -11.13
CA VAL A 616 2.26 9.32 -12.53
C VAL A 616 3.32 9.99 -13.41
N ASP A 617 3.89 9.23 -14.34
CA ASP A 617 4.86 9.74 -15.33
C ASP A 617 4.10 10.42 -16.49
N LEU A 618 4.38 11.70 -16.69
CA LEU A 618 3.85 12.52 -17.78
C LEU A 618 4.82 12.62 -18.97
N HIS A 619 6.01 12.02 -18.87
CA HIS A 619 6.97 11.98 -19.96
C HIS A 619 6.39 11.23 -21.17
N GLN A 620 6.56 11.83 -22.33
CA GLN A 620 6.25 11.23 -23.63
C GLN A 620 7.35 11.61 -24.60
N ASP A 621 7.87 10.64 -25.33
CA ASP A 621 8.96 10.85 -26.29
C ASP A 621 8.44 11.59 -27.54
N GLY A 622 9.27 12.46 -28.10
CA GLY A 622 8.94 13.23 -29.31
C GLY A 622 8.12 14.50 -29.07
N GLU A 623 7.97 15.28 -30.13
CA GLU A 623 7.22 16.54 -30.10
C GLU A 623 5.71 16.29 -30.23
N PRO A 624 4.84 17.10 -29.62
CA PRO A 624 3.40 16.98 -29.82
C PRO A 624 3.06 17.29 -31.29
N TRP A 625 2.30 16.41 -31.94
CA TRP A 625 1.92 16.57 -33.35
C TRP A 625 0.62 17.37 -33.53
N ILE A 626 -0.41 17.03 -32.76
CA ILE A 626 -1.73 17.66 -32.82
C ILE A 626 -1.95 18.40 -31.50
N GLU A 627 -2.33 19.68 -31.55
CA GLU A 627 -2.74 20.42 -30.36
C GLU A 627 -3.93 19.70 -29.69
N HIS A 628 -3.77 19.33 -28.41
CA HIS A 628 -4.73 18.56 -27.60
C HIS A 628 -4.83 17.05 -27.88
N ALA A 629 -3.98 16.46 -28.74
CA ALA A 629 -3.89 15.01 -28.80
C ALA A 629 -3.22 14.43 -27.54
N ALA A 630 -3.84 13.41 -26.94
CA ALA A 630 -3.47 12.91 -25.63
C ALA A 630 -2.09 12.21 -25.60
N CYS A 631 -1.69 11.57 -26.71
CA CYS A 631 -0.44 10.82 -26.84
C CYS A 631 0.20 10.81 -28.23
N SER A 632 -0.32 11.58 -29.20
CA SER A 632 0.20 11.59 -30.57
C SER A 632 1.46 12.44 -30.70
N ARG A 633 2.53 11.86 -31.27
CA ARG A 633 3.89 12.40 -31.25
C ARG A 633 4.53 12.37 -32.63
N LYS A 634 5.37 13.37 -32.92
CA LYS A 634 6.19 13.44 -34.13
C LYS A 634 7.68 13.40 -33.79
N PHE A 635 8.45 12.74 -34.65
CA PHE A 635 9.89 12.61 -34.59
C PHE A 635 10.48 13.09 -35.91
N THR A 636 11.33 14.10 -35.87
CA THR A 636 12.00 14.66 -37.04
C THR A 636 13.50 14.44 -36.90
N THR A 637 14.23 14.43 -38.02
CA THR A 637 15.70 14.43 -37.97
C THR A 637 16.20 15.71 -37.30
N GLN A 638 16.47 15.67 -36.00
CA GLN A 638 17.13 16.76 -35.29
C GLN A 638 18.60 16.79 -35.68
N ARG A 639 19.06 17.89 -36.30
CA ARG A 639 20.48 18.18 -36.46
C ARG A 639 21.08 18.50 -35.08
N ASN A 640 21.37 17.48 -34.28
CA ASN A 640 22.19 17.66 -33.10
C ASN A 640 23.60 17.10 -33.39
N PRO A 641 24.58 17.94 -33.75
CA PRO A 641 25.91 17.51 -34.21
C PRO A 641 26.80 16.89 -33.12
N MET A 642 26.23 16.48 -31.98
CA MET A 642 26.99 16.04 -30.80
C MET A 642 26.57 14.69 -30.22
N SER A 643 25.63 13.96 -30.82
CA SER A 643 25.27 12.61 -30.39
C SER A 643 25.73 11.55 -31.40
N HIS A 644 26.72 10.74 -31.02
CA HIS A 644 27.10 9.50 -31.72
C HIS A 644 26.04 8.39 -31.63
N GLN A 645 24.85 8.65 -31.06
CA GLN A 645 23.76 7.69 -31.02
C GLN A 645 23.02 7.71 -32.36
N SER A 646 23.15 6.63 -33.12
CA SER A 646 22.37 6.38 -34.33
C SER A 646 20.98 5.82 -34.02
N GLU A 647 20.78 5.22 -32.85
CA GLU A 647 19.55 4.56 -32.44
C GLU A 647 18.89 5.28 -31.24
N PHE A 648 17.62 5.68 -31.42
CA PHE A 648 16.82 6.37 -30.41
C PHE A 648 15.71 5.44 -29.90
N LYS A 649 15.40 5.50 -28.60
CA LYS A 649 14.33 4.70 -27.98
C LYS A 649 13.04 5.52 -27.85
N PHE A 650 11.90 4.87 -28.06
CA PHE A 650 10.58 5.43 -27.77
C PHE A 650 9.63 4.34 -27.25
N GLN A 651 8.65 4.74 -26.45
CA GLN A 651 7.72 3.81 -25.79
C GLN A 651 6.30 4.36 -25.74
N SER A 652 5.34 3.48 -25.45
CA SER A 652 3.97 3.88 -25.11
C SER A 652 3.93 4.77 -23.84
N PRO A 653 2.93 5.67 -23.70
CA PRO A 653 2.86 6.56 -22.55
C PRO A 653 2.67 5.79 -21.24
N LYS A 654 3.34 6.22 -20.17
CA LYS A 654 3.20 5.63 -18.81
C LYS A 654 2.15 6.34 -17.94
N ASN A 655 1.35 7.22 -18.54
CA ASN A 655 0.33 7.98 -17.83
C ASN A 655 -0.96 7.15 -17.69
N VAL A 656 -1.24 6.73 -16.46
CA VAL A 656 -2.43 5.96 -16.05
C VAL A 656 -3.74 6.57 -16.52
N PHE A 657 -3.84 7.91 -16.56
CA PHE A 657 -5.08 8.61 -16.91
C PHE A 657 -5.47 8.47 -18.39
N LEU A 658 -4.57 7.98 -19.25
CA LEU A 658 -4.84 7.73 -20.66
C LEU A 658 -5.47 6.35 -20.91
N PHE A 659 -5.42 5.45 -19.94
CA PHE A 659 -5.86 4.06 -20.06
C PHE A 659 -7.20 3.82 -19.34
N GLY A 660 -7.68 2.56 -19.39
CA GLY A 660 -8.94 2.12 -18.78
C GLY A 660 -9.11 2.52 -17.32
N ARG A 661 -8.07 2.41 -16.48
CA ARG A 661 -8.11 2.84 -15.07
C ARG A 661 -8.41 4.33 -14.88
N GLY A 662 -7.97 5.16 -15.82
CA GLY A 662 -8.25 6.60 -15.89
C GLY A 662 -9.63 6.96 -16.43
N GLY A 663 -10.40 5.97 -16.90
CA GLY A 663 -11.74 6.16 -17.45
C GLY A 663 -11.81 6.25 -18.96
N SER A 664 -10.70 6.07 -19.67
CA SER A 664 -10.72 6.01 -21.13
C SER A 664 -11.04 4.60 -21.60
N PRO A 665 -12.15 4.35 -22.33
CA PRO A 665 -12.43 3.04 -22.90
C PRO A 665 -11.58 2.74 -24.14
N ASN A 666 -11.17 3.79 -24.87
CA ASN A 666 -10.45 3.70 -26.14
C ASN A 666 -9.28 4.70 -26.17
N LEU A 667 -8.12 4.26 -26.63
CA LEU A 667 -6.92 5.09 -26.77
C LEU A 667 -6.29 4.85 -28.13
N THR A 668 -6.03 5.92 -28.87
CA THR A 668 -5.30 5.87 -30.14
C THR A 668 -4.12 6.82 -30.05
N CYS A 669 -2.91 6.29 -30.15
CA CYS A 669 -1.66 7.05 -30.13
C CYS A 669 -0.96 6.92 -31.49
N ASN A 670 -0.77 8.04 -32.17
CA ASN A 670 -0.12 8.08 -33.48
C ASN A 670 1.33 8.59 -33.32
N TYR A 671 2.28 7.79 -33.75
CA TYR A 671 3.71 8.11 -33.74
C TYR A 671 4.19 8.30 -35.18
N ARG A 672 4.52 9.55 -35.55
CA ARG A 672 4.89 9.93 -36.91
C ARG A 672 6.38 10.23 -36.99
N PHE A 673 7.07 9.65 -37.97
CA PHE A 673 8.49 9.88 -38.22
C PHE A 673 8.66 10.58 -39.56
N GLU A 674 9.39 11.68 -39.57
CA GLU A 674 9.65 12.51 -40.76
C GLU A 674 11.16 12.57 -41.02
N ALA A 675 11.61 11.73 -41.96
CA ALA A 675 13.00 11.71 -42.41
C ALA A 675 13.26 12.81 -43.45
N GLN A 676 14.51 13.27 -43.56
CA GLN A 676 14.89 14.22 -44.62
C GLN A 676 14.94 13.53 -45.98
N ARG A 677 14.98 14.31 -47.07
CA ARG A 677 15.18 13.75 -48.42
C ARG A 677 16.51 13.00 -48.49
N GLY A 678 16.47 11.73 -48.91
CA GLY A 678 17.65 10.85 -48.93
C GLY A 678 17.89 10.12 -47.61
N GLU A 679 16.96 10.20 -46.67
CA GLU A 679 16.92 9.39 -45.44
C GLU A 679 15.64 8.54 -45.43
N ARG A 680 15.74 7.35 -44.84
CA ARG A 680 14.62 6.43 -44.57
C ARG A 680 14.55 6.13 -43.09
N VAL A 681 13.40 5.64 -42.63
CA VAL A 681 13.20 5.30 -41.22
C VAL A 681 13.38 3.79 -41.05
N ARG A 682 14.28 3.40 -40.17
CA ARG A 682 14.37 2.05 -39.64
C ARG A 682 13.74 2.05 -38.26
N VAL A 683 12.75 1.20 -38.03
CA VAL A 683 12.13 0.99 -36.72
C VAL A 683 12.33 -0.45 -36.27
N THR A 684 12.65 -0.66 -34.99
CA THR A 684 12.69 -1.98 -34.37
C THR A 684 11.71 -2.01 -33.20
N ILE A 685 10.75 -2.94 -33.23
CA ILE A 685 9.85 -3.20 -32.10
C ILE A 685 10.53 -4.26 -31.23
N THR A 686 10.78 -3.92 -29.98
CA THR A 686 11.53 -4.78 -29.04
C THR A 686 10.60 -5.56 -28.12
N SER A 687 9.49 -4.95 -27.70
CA SER A 687 8.51 -5.56 -26.79
C SER A 687 7.11 -5.04 -27.10
N LEU A 688 6.12 -5.93 -27.02
CA LEU A 688 4.69 -5.61 -27.11
C LEU A 688 3.93 -6.45 -26.08
N GLN A 689 3.13 -5.80 -25.25
CA GLN A 689 2.27 -6.42 -24.25
C GLN A 689 0.82 -5.99 -24.48
N THR A 690 -0.06 -6.98 -24.67
CA THR A 690 -1.49 -6.77 -24.98
C THR A 690 -2.42 -7.51 -24.00
N ASN A 691 -1.93 -7.78 -22.78
CA ASN A 691 -2.67 -8.47 -21.71
C ASN A 691 -3.34 -9.82 -22.13
N ASN A 692 -2.69 -10.58 -23.03
CA ASN A 692 -3.18 -11.87 -23.54
C ASN A 692 -4.62 -11.87 -24.09
N ARG A 693 -5.05 -10.75 -24.70
CA ARG A 693 -6.32 -10.70 -25.44
C ARG A 693 -6.26 -11.65 -26.63
N THR A 694 -6.87 -12.82 -26.51
CA THR A 694 -6.85 -13.90 -27.54
C THR A 694 -7.73 -13.61 -28.75
N SER A 695 -8.47 -12.50 -28.74
CA SER A 695 -9.38 -12.13 -29.83
C SER A 695 -8.65 -11.78 -31.13
N CYS A 696 -7.37 -11.41 -31.06
CA CYS A 696 -6.51 -11.15 -32.22
C CYS A 696 -5.15 -11.82 -32.03
N TYR A 697 -4.64 -12.54 -33.02
CA TYR A 697 -3.27 -13.07 -33.02
C TYR A 697 -2.46 -12.60 -34.23
N THR A 698 -1.15 -12.48 -34.05
CA THR A 698 -0.22 -12.07 -35.11
C THR A 698 0.14 -13.27 -35.98
N HIS A 699 -0.02 -13.13 -37.29
CA HIS A 699 0.30 -14.17 -38.27
C HIS A 699 1.20 -13.62 -39.39
N LEU A 700 2.23 -14.37 -39.78
CA LEU A 700 3.06 -14.04 -40.94
C LEU A 700 2.37 -14.54 -42.20
N ASN A 701 1.93 -13.62 -43.07
CA ASN A 701 1.38 -13.98 -44.36
C ASN A 701 2.54 -14.38 -45.31
N PRO A 702 2.64 -15.64 -45.75
CA PRO A 702 3.74 -16.10 -46.58
C PRO A 702 3.74 -15.46 -47.98
N ASP A 703 2.56 -15.08 -48.49
CA ASP A 703 2.41 -14.47 -49.81
C ASP A 703 2.98 -13.06 -49.86
N THR A 704 2.63 -12.21 -48.89
CA THR A 704 3.10 -10.82 -48.85
C THR A 704 4.40 -10.65 -48.05
N GLY A 705 4.73 -11.60 -47.17
CA GLY A 705 5.84 -11.45 -46.21
C GLY A 705 5.53 -10.46 -45.08
N ARG A 706 4.26 -10.02 -44.95
CA ARG A 706 3.81 -9.05 -43.96
C ARG A 706 3.23 -9.75 -42.74
N LEU A 707 3.35 -9.10 -41.58
CA LEU A 707 2.71 -9.54 -40.35
C LEU A 707 1.28 -8.97 -40.34
N GLN A 708 0.28 -9.81 -40.14
CA GLN A 708 -1.13 -9.45 -40.17
C GLN A 708 -1.81 -9.83 -38.85
N CYS A 709 -2.82 -9.05 -38.47
CA CYS A 709 -3.66 -9.30 -37.30
C CYS A 709 -4.91 -10.05 -37.72
N ILE A 710 -5.12 -11.27 -37.23
CA ILE A 710 -6.31 -12.07 -37.55
C ILE A 710 -7.24 -12.10 -36.34
N GLY A 711 -8.53 -11.77 -36.54
CA GLY A 711 -9.57 -11.75 -35.51
C GLY A 711 -10.05 -10.34 -35.13
N ASN A 712 -10.71 -10.21 -33.97
CA ASN A 712 -11.20 -8.93 -33.47
C ASN A 712 -10.09 -8.22 -32.66
N SER A 713 -9.45 -7.24 -33.30
CA SER A 713 -8.28 -6.54 -32.76
C SER A 713 -8.69 -5.41 -31.82
N THR A 714 -8.80 -5.74 -30.53
CA THR A 714 -9.06 -4.74 -29.48
C THR A 714 -7.79 -4.04 -28.97
N ALA A 715 -6.62 -4.62 -29.20
CA ALA A 715 -5.32 -4.00 -28.89
C ALA A 715 -4.29 -4.43 -29.94
N TYR A 716 -3.83 -3.49 -30.76
CA TYR A 716 -2.86 -3.77 -31.83
C TYR A 716 -1.99 -2.55 -32.15
N LEU A 717 -0.85 -2.84 -32.77
CA LEU A 717 0.11 -1.88 -33.29
C LEU A 717 0.12 -2.01 -34.82
N LEU A 718 -0.27 -0.93 -35.51
CA LEU A 718 -0.31 -0.85 -36.96
C LEU A 718 0.85 0.02 -37.46
N ILE A 719 1.69 -0.53 -38.32
CA ILE A 719 2.80 0.15 -38.97
C ILE A 719 2.39 0.46 -40.40
N SER A 720 2.34 1.74 -40.75
CA SER A 720 1.89 2.24 -42.04
C SER A 720 2.91 3.18 -42.66
N GLU A 721 3.09 3.06 -43.97
CA GLU A 721 3.99 3.90 -44.74
C GLU A 721 3.21 5.01 -45.46
N LEU A 722 3.78 6.21 -45.51
CA LEU A 722 3.20 7.35 -46.21
C LEU A 722 4.16 7.83 -47.29
N SER A 723 3.64 8.23 -48.45
CA SER A 723 4.48 8.78 -49.52
C SER A 723 4.64 10.30 -49.42
N ALA A 724 3.69 10.98 -48.75
CA ALA A 724 3.72 12.41 -48.49
C ALA A 724 3.02 12.71 -47.13
N PRO A 725 3.19 13.92 -46.56
CA PRO A 725 2.57 14.31 -45.29
C PRO A 725 1.07 14.06 -45.18
N ASP A 726 0.35 14.23 -46.29
CA ASP A 726 -1.12 14.15 -46.40
C ASP A 726 -1.56 13.00 -47.34
N SER A 727 -0.68 12.06 -47.68
CA SER A 727 -1.02 10.94 -48.57
C SER A 727 -1.81 9.84 -47.84
N ALA A 728 -2.53 9.02 -48.60
CA ALA A 728 -3.14 7.79 -48.10
C ALA A 728 -2.12 6.90 -47.37
N LYS A 729 -2.53 6.30 -46.25
CA LYS A 729 -1.70 5.40 -45.43
C LYS A 729 -1.69 4.02 -46.06
N VAL A 730 -0.51 3.46 -46.26
CA VAL A 730 -0.37 2.08 -46.76
C VAL A 730 -0.01 1.17 -45.58
N PRO A 731 -0.90 0.26 -45.14
CA PRO A 731 -0.61 -0.64 -44.03
C PRO A 731 0.44 -1.68 -44.43
N GLN A 732 1.53 -1.73 -43.66
CA GLN A 732 2.66 -2.63 -43.90
C GLN A 732 2.65 -3.81 -42.92
N HIS A 733 2.59 -3.55 -41.61
CA HIS A 733 2.66 -4.61 -40.59
C HIS A 733 1.68 -4.39 -39.42
N CYS A 734 1.05 -5.47 -38.95
CA CYS A 734 0.19 -5.50 -37.77
C CYS A 734 0.80 -6.40 -36.71
N LEU A 735 0.81 -5.94 -35.46
CA LEU A 735 1.22 -6.74 -34.32
C LEU A 735 0.10 -6.67 -33.27
N CYS A 736 -0.41 -7.82 -32.84
CA CYS A 736 -1.35 -7.93 -31.72
C CYS A 736 -0.89 -9.00 -30.72
N SER A 737 -1.78 -9.88 -30.22
CA SER A 737 -1.36 -10.91 -29.26
C SER A 737 -0.42 -11.95 -29.89
N PHE A 738 0.37 -12.62 -29.04
CA PHE A 738 1.39 -13.62 -29.40
C PHE A 738 2.51 -13.14 -30.34
N ALA A 739 2.70 -11.82 -30.50
CA ALA A 739 3.76 -11.24 -31.32
C ALA A 739 5.19 -11.58 -30.82
N GLN A 740 5.37 -11.99 -29.54
CA GLN A 740 6.68 -12.34 -28.97
C GLN A 740 7.51 -13.31 -29.81
N LYS A 741 6.90 -14.22 -30.58
CA LYS A 741 7.63 -15.15 -31.46
C LYS A 741 8.36 -14.47 -32.61
N HIS A 742 7.95 -13.25 -32.96
CA HIS A 742 8.48 -12.47 -34.07
C HIS A 742 9.27 -11.24 -33.61
N LEU A 743 9.40 -11.02 -32.29
CA LEU A 743 10.15 -9.90 -31.71
C LEU A 743 11.59 -10.33 -31.36
N PRO A 744 12.61 -9.46 -31.54
CA PRO A 744 12.50 -8.10 -32.06
C PRO A 744 12.21 -8.06 -33.57
N PHE A 745 11.25 -7.22 -33.97
CA PHE A 745 10.82 -7.07 -35.37
C PHE A 745 11.39 -5.76 -35.94
N THR A 746 12.13 -5.83 -37.04
CA THR A 746 12.73 -4.66 -37.70
C THR A 746 12.06 -4.38 -39.04
N PHE A 747 11.68 -3.13 -39.28
CA PHE A 747 11.12 -2.65 -40.55
C PHE A 747 11.88 -1.42 -41.04
N VAL A 748 12.10 -1.35 -42.35
CA VAL A 748 12.75 -0.23 -43.03
C VAL A 748 11.80 0.31 -44.09
N THR A 749 11.46 1.59 -44.02
CA THR A 749 10.56 2.23 -44.99
C THR A 749 11.22 2.41 -46.34
N HIS A 750 10.45 2.46 -47.42
CA HIS A 750 10.94 2.90 -48.73
C HIS A 750 10.84 4.42 -48.88
N SER A 751 9.84 5.02 -48.24
CA SER A 751 9.55 6.45 -48.19
C SER A 751 10.28 7.16 -47.04
N ASN A 752 10.13 8.49 -47.01
CA ASN A 752 10.66 9.35 -45.95
C ASN A 752 9.71 9.48 -44.74
N TYR A 753 8.52 8.84 -44.78
CA TYR A 753 7.48 9.02 -43.77
C TYR A 753 6.95 7.68 -43.27
N LEU A 754 7.00 7.49 -41.96
CA LEU A 754 6.47 6.33 -41.26
C LEU A 754 5.45 6.77 -40.22
N GLN A 755 4.35 6.05 -40.12
CA GLN A 755 3.36 6.22 -39.05
C GLN A 755 3.13 4.89 -38.33
N ILE A 756 3.16 4.95 -37.01
CA ILE A 756 2.85 3.81 -36.14
C ILE A 756 1.63 4.19 -35.30
N ASP A 757 0.56 3.43 -35.45
CA ASP A 757 -0.70 3.64 -34.75
C ASP A 757 -0.84 2.57 -33.67
N PHE A 758 -0.80 2.99 -32.40
CA PHE A 758 -1.09 2.14 -31.25
C PHE A 758 -2.54 2.33 -30.85
N GLN A 759 -3.37 1.32 -31.10
CA GLN A 759 -4.82 1.40 -30.92
C GLN A 759 -5.30 0.38 -29.89
N LEU A 760 -5.99 0.91 -28.88
CA LEU A 760 -6.61 0.18 -27.79
C LEU A 760 -8.11 0.50 -27.74
N SER A 761 -8.95 -0.52 -27.71
CA SER A 761 -10.39 -0.41 -27.56
C SER A 761 -10.91 -1.36 -26.48
N GLN A 762 -12.06 -1.03 -25.90
CA GLN A 762 -12.70 -1.83 -24.84
C GLN A 762 -11.76 -2.09 -23.65
N MET A 763 -11.06 -1.06 -23.17
CA MET A 763 -10.23 -1.19 -21.97
C MET A 763 -11.09 -1.29 -20.70
N ASN A 764 -10.69 -2.19 -19.81
CA ASN A 764 -11.31 -2.32 -18.49
C ASN A 764 -10.68 -1.34 -17.48
N SER A 765 -11.38 -1.03 -16.40
CA SER A 765 -10.89 -0.13 -15.34
C SER A 765 -9.69 -0.66 -14.55
N SER A 766 -9.36 -1.95 -14.67
CA SER A 766 -8.15 -2.55 -14.08
C SER A 766 -6.94 -2.49 -15.01
N GLU A 767 -7.15 -2.23 -16.31
CA GLU A 767 -6.09 -2.20 -17.32
C GLU A 767 -5.41 -0.82 -17.38
N ASP A 768 -4.09 -0.85 -17.47
CA ASP A 768 -3.21 0.33 -17.52
C ASP A 768 -1.97 0.04 -18.40
N TYR A 769 -1.03 1.00 -18.43
CA TYR A 769 0.23 0.88 -19.19
C TYR A 769 1.09 -0.33 -18.80
N ARG A 770 0.94 -0.93 -17.62
CA ARG A 770 1.73 -2.13 -17.23
C ARG A 770 1.21 -3.39 -17.91
N HIS A 771 -0.04 -3.38 -18.36
CA HIS A 771 -0.69 -4.48 -19.05
C HIS A 771 -0.65 -4.28 -20.57
N LEU A 772 -0.76 -3.01 -21.00
CA LEU A 772 -0.84 -2.58 -22.40
C LEU A 772 0.30 -1.59 -22.69
N GLN A 773 1.44 -2.11 -23.18
CA GLN A 773 2.60 -1.28 -23.53
C GLN A 773 3.39 -1.85 -24.70
N PHE A 774 4.16 -0.98 -25.35
CA PHE A 774 5.18 -1.38 -26.31
C PHE A 774 6.45 -0.55 -26.14
N GLU A 775 7.58 -1.15 -26.49
CA GLU A 775 8.90 -0.52 -26.50
C GLU A 775 9.56 -0.74 -27.86
N ALA A 776 10.11 0.34 -28.43
CA ALA A 776 10.67 0.32 -29.77
C ALA A 776 11.87 1.28 -29.90
N THR A 777 12.68 1.07 -30.93
CA THR A 777 13.78 1.96 -31.30
C THR A 777 13.64 2.41 -32.74
N TYR A 778 14.20 3.58 -33.07
CA TYR A 778 14.22 4.09 -34.43
C TYR A 778 15.57 4.71 -34.79
N GLU A 779 15.90 4.66 -36.07
CA GLU A 779 17.11 5.22 -36.68
C GLU A 779 16.75 5.83 -38.04
N PHE A 780 17.32 7.00 -38.36
CA PHE A 780 17.24 7.59 -39.70
C PHE A 780 18.46 7.15 -40.50
N ILE A 781 18.25 6.30 -41.51
CA ILE A 781 19.32 5.74 -42.35
C ILE A 781 19.42 6.47 -43.69
N ARG A 782 20.63 6.68 -44.20
CA ARG A 782 20.81 7.28 -45.54
C ARG A 782 20.46 6.27 -46.64
N SER A 783 19.77 6.74 -47.67
CA SER A 783 19.33 5.94 -48.81
C SER A 783 19.41 6.71 -50.13
N PRO A 784 19.67 6.06 -51.27
CA PRO A 784 19.54 6.70 -52.58
C PRO A 784 18.12 7.27 -52.78
N VAL A 785 18.05 8.47 -53.36
CA VAL A 785 16.78 9.16 -53.64
C VAL A 785 16.17 8.60 -54.93
N CYS A 786 14.88 8.27 -54.89
CA CYS A 786 14.11 7.96 -56.08
C CYS A 786 13.78 9.26 -56.84
N THR A 787 14.29 9.41 -58.06
CA THR A 787 14.07 10.59 -58.93
C THR A 787 12.84 10.46 -59.83
N LEU A 788 12.30 9.25 -60.02
CA LEU A 788 11.13 8.99 -60.86
C LEU A 788 9.85 9.47 -60.18
N ASN A 789 9.02 10.23 -60.90
CA ASN A 789 7.70 10.62 -60.41
C ASN A 789 6.75 9.42 -60.44
N ARG A 790 6.45 8.84 -59.27
CA ARG A 790 5.51 7.72 -59.11
C ARG A 790 4.08 8.16 -58.74
N ARG A 791 3.80 9.46 -58.84
CA ARG A 791 2.46 10.04 -58.66
C ARG A 791 1.88 10.36 -60.03
N LEU A 792 0.80 9.69 -60.38
CA LEU A 792 0.14 9.75 -61.68
C LEU A 792 -1.26 10.35 -61.52
N SER A 793 -1.68 11.13 -62.51
CA SER A 793 -3.00 11.74 -62.63
C SER A 793 -3.33 11.94 -64.11
N GLY A 794 -4.58 11.78 -64.51
CA GLY A 794 -5.00 11.87 -65.91
C GLY A 794 -6.27 11.05 -66.18
N THR A 795 -6.62 10.89 -67.45
CA THR A 795 -7.84 10.16 -67.87
C THR A 795 -7.63 8.65 -67.98
N SER A 796 -6.44 8.20 -68.39
CA SER A 796 -6.01 6.80 -68.37
C SER A 796 -4.48 6.70 -68.32
N GLY A 797 -3.96 5.51 -68.02
CA GLY A 797 -2.52 5.26 -68.11
C GLY A 797 -2.13 3.81 -67.85
N GLU A 798 -0.87 3.49 -68.19
CA GLU A 798 -0.27 2.18 -67.97
C GLU A 798 0.96 2.27 -67.06
N ILE A 799 1.11 1.31 -66.16
CA ILE A 799 2.22 1.19 -65.23
C ILE A 799 2.96 -0.12 -65.51
N TYR A 800 4.25 -0.02 -65.77
CA TYR A 800 5.14 -1.17 -65.98
C TYR A 800 5.85 -1.51 -64.66
N LEU A 801 5.46 -2.63 -64.05
CA LEU A 801 6.09 -3.18 -62.86
C LEU A 801 7.21 -4.14 -63.29
N ARG A 802 8.46 -3.71 -63.14
CA ARG A 802 9.65 -4.48 -63.58
C ARG A 802 10.63 -4.67 -62.42
N SER A 803 11.11 -5.90 -62.23
CA SER A 803 12.24 -6.20 -61.35
C SER A 803 13.21 -7.18 -62.03
N PRO A 804 14.54 -6.93 -61.99
CA PRO A 804 15.18 -5.69 -61.53
C PRO A 804 14.96 -4.52 -62.50
N GLY A 805 15.08 -3.29 -62.01
CA GLY A 805 15.04 -2.09 -62.86
C GLY A 805 16.16 -2.07 -63.91
N LEU A 806 15.88 -1.52 -65.09
CA LEU A 806 16.82 -1.44 -66.22
C LEU A 806 17.96 -0.45 -65.92
N ASN A 807 17.59 0.70 -65.35
CA ASN A 807 18.50 1.82 -65.08
C ASN A 807 18.76 1.99 -63.56
N GLN A 808 19.85 2.67 -63.21
CA GLN A 808 20.17 2.95 -61.80
C GLN A 808 19.06 3.74 -61.09
N GLU A 809 18.36 4.62 -61.82
CA GLU A 809 17.21 5.37 -61.30
C GLU A 809 16.01 4.46 -60.98
N GLU A 810 15.72 3.48 -61.85
CA GLU A 810 14.67 2.49 -61.60
C GLU A 810 15.01 1.58 -60.43
N LYS A 811 16.28 1.17 -60.31
CA LYS A 811 16.79 0.39 -59.17
C LYS A 811 16.66 1.17 -57.85
N ASN A 812 16.96 2.46 -57.86
CA ASN A 812 16.81 3.31 -56.66
C ASN A 812 15.33 3.48 -56.24
N CYS A 813 14.39 3.34 -57.17
CA CYS A 813 12.96 3.44 -56.94
C CYS A 813 12.26 2.09 -56.70
N GLU A 814 12.98 0.96 -56.72
CA GLU A 814 12.42 -0.36 -56.44
C GLU A 814 11.78 -0.38 -55.03
N GLY A 815 10.61 -1.01 -54.90
CA GLY A 815 9.82 -1.04 -53.66
C GLY A 815 9.02 0.22 -53.30
N HIS A 816 9.13 1.32 -54.07
CA HIS A 816 8.28 2.50 -53.84
C HIS A 816 6.89 2.29 -54.47
N ALA A 817 5.82 2.61 -53.74
CA ALA A 817 4.47 2.51 -54.28
C ALA A 817 4.19 3.54 -55.38
N TRP A 818 3.32 3.18 -56.31
CA TRP A 818 2.71 4.08 -57.29
C TRP A 818 1.41 4.64 -56.74
N ILE A 819 1.20 5.95 -56.88
CA ILE A 819 -0.01 6.61 -56.41
C ILE A 819 -0.74 7.16 -57.62
N ILE A 820 -2.00 6.75 -57.78
CA ILE A 820 -2.91 7.29 -58.79
C ILE A 820 -3.92 8.18 -58.08
N GLU A 821 -3.99 9.43 -58.52
CA GLU A 821 -4.92 10.41 -57.99
C GLU A 821 -5.95 10.79 -59.06
N PRO A 822 -7.24 10.88 -58.67
CA PRO A 822 -8.26 11.36 -59.59
C PRO A 822 -8.02 12.82 -59.93
N SER A 823 -8.38 13.22 -61.15
CA SER A 823 -8.25 14.61 -61.62
C SER A 823 -9.20 15.56 -60.90
N SER A 824 -10.30 15.04 -60.35
CA SER A 824 -11.32 15.81 -59.63
C SER A 824 -11.89 15.04 -58.43
N SER A 825 -12.58 15.74 -57.53
CA SER A 825 -13.25 15.11 -56.39
C SER A 825 -14.57 14.42 -56.75
N THR A 826 -15.01 14.45 -58.01
CA THR A 826 -16.25 13.80 -58.49
C THR A 826 -15.97 12.56 -59.33
N THR A 827 -14.73 12.38 -59.80
CA THR A 827 -14.27 11.22 -60.56
C THR A 827 -13.83 10.08 -59.64
N PHE A 828 -13.77 8.87 -60.21
CA PHE A 828 -13.41 7.60 -59.58
C PHE A 828 -12.35 6.90 -60.42
N LEU A 829 -11.59 5.97 -59.85
CA LEU A 829 -10.55 5.22 -60.55
C LEU A 829 -10.95 3.76 -60.71
N TYR A 830 -10.69 3.20 -61.89
CA TYR A 830 -10.79 1.78 -62.19
C TYR A 830 -9.42 1.27 -62.58
N VAL A 831 -8.94 0.23 -61.89
CA VAL A 831 -7.62 -0.36 -62.09
C VAL A 831 -7.78 -1.82 -62.49
N LYS A 832 -7.08 -2.23 -63.55
CA LYS A 832 -7.14 -3.56 -64.15
C LYS A 832 -5.74 -4.14 -64.28
N MET A 833 -5.58 -5.42 -63.93
CA MET A 833 -4.34 -6.16 -64.16
C MET A 833 -4.59 -7.65 -64.41
N THR A 834 -3.67 -8.31 -65.13
CA THR A 834 -3.74 -9.76 -65.35
C THR A 834 -3.15 -10.52 -64.16
N GLY A 835 -3.92 -11.43 -63.58
CA GLY A 835 -3.50 -12.20 -62.42
C GLY A 835 -4.65 -12.88 -61.70
N ILE A 836 -4.30 -13.58 -60.62
CA ILE A 836 -5.25 -14.29 -59.76
C ILE A 836 -5.38 -13.50 -58.45
N PHE A 837 -6.62 -13.17 -58.09
CA PHE A 837 -6.94 -12.54 -56.80
C PHE A 837 -6.75 -13.53 -55.64
N LEU A 838 -6.10 -13.09 -54.55
CA LEU A 838 -5.93 -13.88 -53.33
C LEU A 838 -6.92 -13.42 -52.25
N PRO A 839 -8.05 -14.13 -52.03
CA PRO A 839 -9.11 -13.69 -51.12
C PRO A 839 -8.70 -13.67 -49.63
N HIS A 840 -7.72 -14.47 -49.22
CA HIS A 840 -7.36 -14.64 -47.80
C HIS A 840 -6.33 -13.61 -47.27
N SER A 841 -6.32 -12.41 -47.84
CA SER A 841 -5.27 -11.40 -47.60
C SER A 841 -5.77 -10.09 -46.95
N ASN A 842 -7.07 -9.99 -46.67
CA ASN A 842 -7.70 -8.83 -46.04
C ASN A 842 -7.23 -8.68 -44.58
N TRP A 843 -6.91 -7.45 -44.19
CA TRP A 843 -6.34 -7.07 -42.88
C TRP A 843 -7.26 -7.31 -41.67
N HIS A 844 -8.56 -7.53 -41.92
CA HIS A 844 -9.58 -7.80 -40.91
C HIS A 844 -10.49 -8.94 -41.38
N GLU A 845 -10.15 -10.18 -41.04
CA GLU A 845 -11.10 -11.30 -41.15
C GLU A 845 -11.63 -11.67 -39.76
N THR A 846 -12.89 -11.33 -39.50
CA THR A 846 -13.69 -11.92 -38.41
C THR A 846 -14.27 -13.25 -38.88
N ARG A 847 -13.50 -14.34 -38.79
CA ARG A 847 -13.97 -15.66 -39.19
C ARG A 847 -14.69 -16.35 -38.02
N ASN A 848 -16.02 -16.37 -38.06
CA ASN A 848 -16.83 -17.24 -37.21
C ASN A 848 -16.64 -18.69 -37.69
N HIS A 849 -15.97 -19.51 -36.87
CA HIS A 849 -15.78 -20.93 -37.12
C HIS A 849 -17.11 -21.69 -36.96
N SER A 850 -17.75 -22.09 -38.06
CA SER A 850 -18.68 -23.23 -38.05
C SER A 850 -19.01 -23.84 -39.42
N ASP A 851 -18.22 -23.65 -40.47
CA ASP A 851 -18.44 -24.41 -41.70
C ASP A 851 -17.13 -24.91 -42.31
N SER A 852 -16.71 -26.07 -41.80
CA SER A 852 -15.62 -26.87 -42.34
C SER A 852 -16.19 -27.80 -43.40
N THR A 853 -16.52 -27.29 -44.58
CA THR A 853 -16.62 -28.14 -45.76
C THR A 853 -16.53 -27.32 -47.05
N SER A 854 -15.61 -27.75 -47.91
CA SER A 854 -15.44 -27.43 -49.33
C SER A 854 -14.38 -26.38 -49.73
N LEU A 855 -13.44 -26.86 -50.55
CA LEU A 855 -12.54 -26.16 -51.47
C LEU A 855 -11.19 -25.67 -50.92
N THR A 856 -10.32 -26.62 -50.51
CA THR A 856 -8.88 -26.47 -50.72
C THR A 856 -8.54 -26.86 -52.16
N GLU A 857 -8.88 -26.01 -53.14
CA GLU A 857 -7.98 -25.87 -54.29
C GLU A 857 -6.90 -24.90 -53.82
N ALA A 858 -5.68 -25.41 -53.60
CA ALA A 858 -4.54 -24.56 -53.35
C ALA A 858 -4.34 -23.69 -54.60
N PHE A 859 -4.76 -22.42 -54.55
CA PHE A 859 -4.46 -21.45 -55.59
C PHE A 859 -2.94 -21.32 -55.70
N GLN A 860 -2.34 -22.05 -56.63
CA GLN A 860 -0.90 -22.17 -56.77
C GLN A 860 -0.43 -21.02 -57.67
N CYS A 861 0.07 -19.95 -57.06
CA CYS A 861 0.57 -18.81 -57.82
C CYS A 861 1.80 -19.22 -58.65
N ALA A 862 1.77 -18.93 -59.94
CA ALA A 862 2.85 -19.27 -60.88
C ALA A 862 4.16 -18.52 -60.61
N THR A 863 4.10 -17.38 -59.93
CA THR A 863 5.26 -16.57 -59.55
C THR A 863 5.20 -16.24 -58.06
N PRO A 864 6.36 -16.05 -57.39
CA PRO A 864 6.40 -15.58 -56.01
C PRO A 864 6.24 -14.04 -55.89
N ASN A 865 6.19 -13.32 -57.01
CA ASN A 865 5.90 -11.89 -57.05
C ASN A 865 4.47 -11.61 -56.59
N ARG A 866 4.23 -10.48 -55.91
CA ARG A 866 2.89 -10.03 -55.51
C ARG A 866 2.70 -8.56 -55.84
N VAL A 867 1.50 -8.20 -56.27
CA VAL A 867 1.08 -6.80 -56.45
C VAL A 867 -0.05 -6.53 -55.48
N THR A 868 0.08 -5.50 -54.65
CA THR A 868 -0.95 -5.10 -53.68
C THR A 868 -1.55 -3.77 -54.09
N ILE A 869 -2.86 -3.77 -54.33
CA ILE A 869 -3.62 -2.59 -54.75
C ILE A 869 -4.46 -2.13 -53.55
N HIS A 870 -4.20 -0.92 -53.08
CA HIS A 870 -4.86 -0.29 -51.95
C HIS A 870 -5.78 0.83 -52.44
N SER A 871 -7.05 0.77 -52.10
CA SER A 871 -8.07 1.74 -52.44
C SER A 871 -8.70 2.26 -51.15
N GLY A 872 -8.38 3.51 -50.80
CA GLY A 872 -8.78 4.08 -49.51
C GLY A 872 -8.21 3.36 -48.28
N GLU A 873 -8.91 3.46 -47.15
CA GLU A 873 -8.52 2.81 -45.89
C GLU A 873 -9.11 1.40 -45.73
N SER A 874 -10.05 1.00 -46.60
CA SER A 874 -10.88 -0.21 -46.41
C SER A 874 -10.63 -1.33 -47.41
N LEU A 875 -10.20 -1.02 -48.65
CA LEU A 875 -10.02 -2.00 -49.72
C LEU A 875 -8.53 -2.27 -49.97
N HIS A 876 -8.10 -3.50 -49.70
CA HIS A 876 -6.73 -3.96 -49.92
C HIS A 876 -6.75 -5.30 -50.67
N THR A 877 -6.32 -5.28 -51.93
CA THR A 877 -6.37 -6.43 -52.82
C THR A 877 -4.96 -6.93 -53.10
N VAL A 878 -4.68 -8.21 -52.83
CA VAL A 878 -3.42 -8.86 -53.21
C VAL A 878 -3.63 -9.69 -54.48
N VAL A 879 -2.78 -9.45 -55.47
CA VAL A 879 -2.82 -10.12 -56.77
C VAL A 879 -1.55 -10.92 -56.99
N CYS A 880 -1.72 -12.18 -57.38
CA CYS A 880 -0.68 -12.99 -57.98
C CYS A 880 -0.59 -12.68 -59.47
N PRO A 881 0.44 -11.95 -59.92
CA PRO A 881 0.54 -11.55 -61.31
C PRO A 881 0.90 -12.77 -62.17
N ALA A 882 0.16 -12.93 -63.28
CA ALA A 882 0.42 -13.94 -64.29
C ALA A 882 1.16 -13.30 -65.48
N PRO A 883 2.16 -13.97 -66.08
CA PRO A 883 2.76 -13.50 -67.31
C PRO A 883 1.72 -13.49 -68.43
N VAL A 884 1.82 -12.52 -69.34
CA VAL A 884 0.85 -12.18 -70.41
C VAL A 884 0.46 -13.37 -71.31
N TYR A 885 1.23 -14.47 -71.29
CA TYR A 885 1.05 -15.63 -72.16
C TYR A 885 0.05 -16.69 -71.67
N HIS A 886 -0.49 -16.60 -70.44
CA HIS A 886 -1.49 -17.56 -69.94
C HIS A 886 -2.93 -17.04 -70.03
N GLN A 887 -3.80 -17.88 -70.60
CA GLN A 887 -5.26 -17.82 -70.83
C GLN A 887 -6.06 -16.59 -70.33
N ARG A 888 -6.95 -16.09 -71.21
CA ARG A 888 -7.87 -14.93 -71.09
C ARG A 888 -8.85 -14.89 -69.89
N HIS A 889 -8.69 -15.71 -68.85
CA HIS A 889 -9.67 -15.88 -67.77
C HIS A 889 -9.21 -15.42 -66.37
N HIS A 890 -8.08 -14.73 -66.23
CA HIS A 890 -7.56 -14.26 -64.94
C HIS A 890 -7.23 -12.76 -64.97
N ILE A 891 -8.26 -11.93 -64.78
CA ILE A 891 -8.16 -10.47 -64.70
C ILE A 891 -8.65 -10.05 -63.32
N VAL A 892 -7.90 -9.18 -62.64
CA VAL A 892 -8.30 -8.55 -61.37
C VAL A 892 -8.66 -7.09 -61.63
N GLU A 893 -9.82 -6.71 -61.12
CA GLU A 893 -10.42 -5.38 -61.27
C GLU A 893 -10.64 -4.76 -59.89
N VAL A 894 -10.16 -3.53 -59.69
CA VAL A 894 -10.27 -2.80 -58.42
C VAL A 894 -10.78 -1.40 -58.71
N PHE A 895 -11.78 -0.97 -57.94
CA PHE A 895 -12.35 0.38 -58.03
C PHE A 895 -11.90 1.23 -56.83
N SER A 896 -11.81 2.55 -57.05
CA SER A 896 -11.64 3.53 -55.96
C SER A 896 -12.80 3.44 -54.97
N GLU A 897 -12.52 3.68 -53.69
CA GLU A 897 -13.51 3.70 -52.61
C GLU A 897 -14.72 4.59 -52.95
N GLY A 898 -15.92 4.09 -52.63
CA GLY A 898 -17.19 4.73 -52.96
C GLY A 898 -17.82 4.31 -54.30
N TRP A 899 -17.18 3.55 -55.19
CA TRP A 899 -17.83 3.06 -56.42
C TRP A 899 -18.79 1.87 -56.12
N VAL A 900 -20.05 1.94 -56.58
CA VAL A 900 -21.08 0.90 -56.35
C VAL A 900 -21.82 0.60 -57.66
N MET A 901 -21.90 -0.68 -58.04
CA MET A 901 -22.62 -1.14 -59.24
C MET A 901 -24.02 -1.70 -58.88
N GLY A 902 -25.07 -1.20 -59.53
CA GLY A 902 -26.38 -1.88 -59.64
C GLY A 902 -27.39 -1.77 -58.48
N PRO A 903 -28.60 -2.36 -58.64
CA PRO A 903 -29.80 -2.11 -57.83
C PRO A 903 -29.80 -2.72 -56.40
N ASN A 904 -28.72 -3.39 -56.00
CA ASN A 904 -28.53 -3.91 -54.63
C ASN A 904 -27.80 -2.92 -53.71
N ALA A 905 -27.64 -1.65 -54.11
CA ALA A 905 -27.23 -0.60 -53.20
C ALA A 905 -28.24 -0.50 -52.03
N PRO A 906 -27.81 -0.58 -50.76
CA PRO A 906 -28.72 -0.46 -49.63
C PRO A 906 -29.51 0.86 -49.72
N LYS A 907 -30.84 0.75 -49.74
CA LYS A 907 -31.77 1.89 -49.77
C LYS A 907 -31.44 2.83 -48.59
N GLY A 908 -30.92 4.03 -48.89
CA GLY A 908 -30.62 5.07 -47.89
C GLY A 908 -29.16 5.58 -47.82
N TRP A 909 -28.24 5.06 -48.64
CA TRP A 909 -26.81 5.50 -48.63
C TRP A 909 -26.58 6.95 -49.12
N LEU A 910 -27.51 7.55 -49.86
CA LEU A 910 -27.25 8.82 -50.57
C LEU A 910 -27.06 10.09 -49.71
N THR A 911 -27.13 10.05 -48.37
CA THR A 911 -27.18 11.30 -47.58
C THR A 911 -26.07 11.56 -46.55
N ASN A 912 -25.16 10.63 -46.20
CA ASN A 912 -24.22 10.89 -45.08
C ASN A 912 -22.75 10.43 -45.20
N LEU A 913 -22.24 9.96 -46.36
CA LEU A 913 -20.87 9.41 -46.46
C LEU A 913 -19.90 10.16 -47.39
N ALA A 914 -20.23 11.36 -47.87
CA ALA A 914 -19.36 12.09 -48.82
C ALA A 914 -18.20 12.90 -48.18
N LYS A 915 -17.88 12.71 -46.89
CA LYS A 915 -16.99 13.64 -46.17
C LYS A 915 -15.57 13.16 -45.86
N ASN A 916 -15.22 11.87 -46.02
CA ASN A 916 -13.90 11.38 -45.61
C ASN A 916 -13.30 10.23 -46.45
N GLU A 917 -13.86 9.91 -47.63
CA GLU A 917 -13.35 8.82 -48.47
C GLU A 917 -12.19 9.33 -49.36
N SER A 918 -11.00 8.73 -49.22
CA SER A 918 -9.88 9.02 -50.11
C SER A 918 -10.00 8.19 -51.38
N ARG A 919 -10.21 8.83 -52.53
CA ARG A 919 -10.41 8.17 -53.84
C ARG A 919 -9.11 7.77 -54.55
N ASN A 920 -7.98 7.92 -53.87
CA ASN A 920 -6.67 7.59 -54.40
C ASN A 920 -6.47 6.07 -54.41
N VAL A 921 -5.80 5.56 -55.43
CA VAL A 921 -5.41 4.15 -55.50
C VAL A 921 -3.89 4.05 -55.44
N VAL A 922 -3.39 3.22 -54.52
CA VAL A 922 -1.96 2.99 -54.31
C VAL A 922 -1.62 1.57 -54.74
N ILE A 923 -0.65 1.43 -55.64
CA ILE A 923 -0.19 0.14 -56.15
C ILE A 923 1.22 -0.10 -55.64
N ASP A 924 1.39 -1.15 -54.86
CA ASP A 924 2.65 -1.56 -54.28
C ASP A 924 3.08 -2.91 -54.87
N PHE A 925 4.37 -3.02 -55.23
CA PHE A 925 4.93 -4.17 -55.92
C PHE A 925 6.00 -4.82 -55.06
N ILE A 926 5.80 -6.10 -54.75
CA ILE A 926 6.69 -6.92 -53.93
C ILE A 926 7.46 -7.87 -54.85
N PRO A 927 8.66 -7.49 -55.34
CA PRO A 927 9.48 -8.35 -56.18
C PRO A 927 10.18 -9.42 -55.34
N ARG A 928 10.05 -10.68 -55.77
CA ARG A 928 10.80 -11.84 -55.25
C ARG A 928 11.62 -12.51 -56.36
N ASP A 929 11.08 -12.54 -57.58
CA ASP A 929 11.69 -13.09 -58.79
C ASP A 929 11.70 -12.05 -59.93
N GLN A 930 12.55 -12.27 -60.94
CA GLN A 930 12.62 -11.41 -62.11
C GLN A 930 11.32 -11.51 -62.93
N GLY A 931 10.73 -10.36 -63.27
CA GLY A 931 9.45 -10.33 -63.98
C GLY A 931 9.04 -8.93 -64.45
N VAL A 932 8.14 -8.91 -65.43
CA VAL A 932 7.52 -7.69 -65.98
C VAL A 932 6.02 -7.87 -66.02
N TYR A 933 5.28 -6.93 -65.42
CA TYR A 933 3.83 -6.93 -65.36
C TYR A 933 3.27 -5.55 -65.69
N THR A 934 2.08 -5.51 -66.24
CA THR A 934 1.40 -4.27 -66.64
C THR A 934 0.13 -4.08 -65.84
N VAL A 935 -0.05 -2.88 -65.31
CA VAL A 935 -1.29 -2.45 -64.64
C VAL A 935 -1.84 -1.26 -65.42
N THR A 936 -3.11 -1.33 -65.81
CA THR A 936 -3.79 -0.23 -66.50
C THR A 936 -4.81 0.41 -65.59
N TRP A 937 -5.04 1.71 -65.75
CA TRP A 937 -6.03 2.43 -64.98
C TRP A 937 -6.79 3.43 -65.83
N LEU A 938 -8.02 3.72 -65.42
CA LEU A 938 -8.99 4.53 -66.13
C LEU A 938 -9.77 5.40 -65.14
N GLU A 939 -9.98 6.67 -65.50
CA GLU A 939 -10.82 7.59 -64.74
C GLU A 939 -12.29 7.49 -65.18
N LEU A 940 -13.18 7.29 -64.20
CA LEU A 940 -14.61 7.07 -64.38
C LEU A 940 -15.42 8.21 -63.76
N THR A 941 -16.55 8.53 -64.39
CA THR A 941 -17.59 9.39 -63.79
C THR A 941 -18.88 8.60 -63.63
N ARG A 942 -19.58 8.83 -62.51
CA ARG A 942 -20.87 8.18 -62.25
C ARG A 942 -21.94 8.72 -63.20
N ARG A 943 -22.86 7.84 -63.59
CA ARG A 943 -24.10 8.23 -64.25
C ARG A 943 -24.95 9.13 -63.34
N PRO A 944 -25.53 10.24 -63.83
CA PRO A 944 -26.60 10.92 -63.13
C PRO A 944 -27.80 9.97 -63.04
N LEU A 945 -28.21 9.59 -61.83
CA LEU A 945 -29.42 8.80 -61.64
C LEU A 945 -30.62 9.62 -62.12
N LEU A 946 -31.41 9.07 -63.05
CA LEU A 946 -32.71 9.62 -63.42
C LEU A 946 -33.56 9.80 -62.16
N PRO A 947 -34.10 11.00 -61.88
CA PRO A 947 -35.18 11.13 -60.92
C PRO A 947 -36.36 10.29 -61.42
N THR A 948 -36.91 9.45 -60.55
CA THR A 948 -38.23 8.83 -60.76
C THR A 948 -39.24 9.92 -61.14
N ALA A 949 -40.09 9.62 -62.13
CA ALA A 949 -40.95 10.55 -62.88
C ALA A 949 -42.08 11.25 -62.09
N GLN A 950 -41.78 11.85 -60.94
CA GLN A 950 -42.75 12.62 -60.15
C GLN A 950 -42.33 14.03 -59.74
N ASP A 951 -41.10 14.48 -59.97
CA ASP A 951 -40.70 15.87 -59.68
C ASP A 951 -40.00 16.57 -60.87
N LEU A 952 -40.81 17.39 -61.56
CA LEU A 952 -40.50 18.64 -62.31
C LEU A 952 -39.65 18.62 -63.61
N GLY A 953 -40.34 18.92 -64.74
CA GLY A 953 -39.87 19.79 -65.84
C GLY A 953 -38.92 19.20 -66.91
N PRO A 954 -38.98 19.66 -68.19
CA PRO A 954 -38.16 19.12 -69.28
C PRO A 954 -36.76 19.72 -69.23
N MET A 955 -35.91 19.24 -68.33
CA MET A 955 -34.49 19.52 -68.35
C MET A 955 -33.77 18.28 -68.89
N TYR A 956 -33.31 18.34 -70.14
CA TYR A 956 -32.49 17.31 -70.78
C TYR A 956 -31.21 17.11 -69.96
N VAL A 957 -31.21 16.10 -69.09
CA VAL A 957 -29.98 15.56 -68.50
C VAL A 957 -29.45 14.57 -69.54
N SER A 958 -28.43 14.98 -70.29
CA SER A 958 -27.78 14.14 -71.29
C SER A 958 -27.21 12.90 -70.63
N ASP A 959 -27.73 11.72 -70.99
CA ASP A 959 -27.03 10.45 -70.78
C ASP A 959 -25.62 10.60 -71.41
N CYS A 960 -24.59 10.01 -70.79
CA CYS A 960 -23.24 10.25 -71.28
C CYS A 960 -23.02 9.68 -72.69
N MET A 961 -22.43 10.50 -73.57
CA MET A 961 -22.20 10.11 -74.97
C MET A 961 -21.17 8.98 -75.12
N HIS A 962 -20.21 8.89 -74.20
CA HIS A 962 -19.13 7.90 -74.17
C HIS A 962 -19.29 7.01 -72.94
N ARG A 963 -20.14 5.99 -73.06
CA ARG A 963 -20.57 5.10 -71.97
C ARG A 963 -19.92 3.73 -72.11
N CYS A 964 -19.25 3.23 -71.06
CA CYS A 964 -18.95 1.81 -70.92
C CYS A 964 -20.15 1.12 -70.24
N PRO A 965 -20.97 0.34 -70.96
CA PRO A 965 -22.16 -0.29 -70.39
C PRO A 965 -21.84 -1.27 -69.24
N GLU A 966 -20.68 -1.92 -69.30
CA GLU A 966 -20.25 -2.96 -68.35
C GLU A 966 -19.88 -2.41 -66.99
N LEU A 967 -19.34 -1.18 -66.97
CA LEU A 967 -18.94 -0.50 -65.74
C LEU A 967 -20.04 0.43 -65.20
N ASP A 968 -21.16 0.57 -65.92
CA ASP A 968 -22.20 1.60 -65.75
C ASP A 968 -21.60 3.01 -65.50
N ALA A 969 -20.56 3.32 -66.26
CA ALA A 969 -19.71 4.50 -66.09
C ALA A 969 -19.57 5.29 -67.39
N CYS A 970 -19.25 6.57 -67.23
CA CYS A 970 -18.94 7.46 -68.33
C CYS A 970 -17.44 7.73 -68.37
N ILE A 971 -16.83 7.55 -69.55
CA ILE A 971 -15.39 7.72 -69.79
C ILE A 971 -15.14 9.01 -70.58
N ASN A 972 -13.89 9.47 -70.58
CA ASN A 972 -13.51 10.70 -71.29
C ASN A 972 -13.61 10.52 -72.81
N SER A 973 -14.05 11.55 -73.54
CA SER A 973 -14.19 11.51 -75.01
C SER A 973 -12.87 11.29 -75.75
N SER A 974 -11.73 11.58 -75.12
CA SER A 974 -10.39 11.34 -75.68
C SER A 974 -9.99 9.86 -75.75
N LEU A 975 -10.67 9.00 -75.00
CA LEU A 975 -10.38 7.56 -74.90
C LEU A 975 -11.35 6.72 -75.76
N TRP A 976 -12.11 7.38 -76.63
CA TRP A 976 -13.11 6.72 -77.46
C TRP A 976 -12.58 6.63 -78.88
N CYS A 977 -12.43 5.42 -79.42
CA CYS A 977 -11.88 5.16 -80.75
C CYS A 977 -10.41 5.59 -80.89
N ASP A 978 -9.62 5.41 -79.84
CA ASP A 978 -8.20 5.71 -79.79
C ASP A 978 -7.31 4.50 -80.17
N GLY A 979 -7.94 3.36 -80.46
CA GLY A 979 -7.29 2.11 -80.84
C GLY A 979 -6.87 1.22 -79.67
N VAL A 980 -7.23 1.56 -78.43
CA VAL A 980 -6.93 0.80 -77.21
C VAL A 980 -8.23 0.45 -76.48
N GLU A 981 -8.42 -0.82 -76.14
CA GLU A 981 -9.63 -1.26 -75.41
C GLU A 981 -9.56 -0.85 -73.92
N HIS A 982 -10.24 0.24 -73.55
CA HIS A 982 -10.34 0.71 -72.15
C HIS A 982 -11.57 0.13 -71.44
N CYS A 983 -12.70 -0.06 -72.15
CA CYS A 983 -13.85 -0.78 -71.58
C CYS A 983 -13.57 -2.30 -71.55
N PRO A 984 -14.08 -3.07 -70.56
CA PRO A 984 -13.78 -4.51 -70.43
C PRO A 984 -14.09 -5.39 -71.65
N THR A 985 -15.08 -5.01 -72.46
CA THR A 985 -15.52 -5.72 -73.67
C THR A 985 -14.99 -5.09 -74.97
N GLY A 986 -14.18 -4.02 -74.88
CA GLY A 986 -13.77 -3.21 -76.03
C GLY A 986 -14.91 -2.41 -76.67
N TYR A 987 -15.96 -2.09 -75.89
CA TYR A 987 -17.14 -1.36 -76.38
C TYR A 987 -16.81 0.02 -76.98
N ASP A 988 -15.84 0.69 -76.37
CA ASP A 988 -15.26 1.97 -76.78
C ASP A 988 -14.57 1.93 -78.15
N GLU A 989 -14.02 0.77 -78.54
CA GLU A 989 -13.32 0.56 -79.82
C GLU A 989 -14.16 -0.19 -80.87
N SER A 990 -15.43 -0.44 -80.57
CA SER A 990 -16.28 -1.18 -81.48
C SER A 990 -16.48 -0.44 -82.82
N ILE A 991 -16.32 -1.19 -83.92
CA ILE A 991 -16.42 -0.70 -85.30
C ILE A 991 -17.72 0.10 -85.55
N PHE A 992 -18.82 -0.29 -84.89
CA PHE A 992 -20.12 0.37 -85.01
C PHE A 992 -20.15 1.78 -84.42
N HIS A 993 -19.35 2.05 -83.39
CA HIS A 993 -19.30 3.35 -82.71
C HIS A 993 -18.17 4.26 -83.21
N CYS A 994 -17.11 3.69 -83.79
CA CYS A 994 -15.94 4.43 -84.26
C CYS A 994 -15.96 4.91 -85.71
N LEU A 995 -16.74 4.26 -86.58
CA LEU A 995 -16.92 4.72 -87.96
C LEU A 995 -17.93 5.87 -88.03
N LYS A 996 -17.45 7.09 -88.27
CA LYS A 996 -18.29 8.29 -88.55
C LYS A 996 -19.33 8.09 -89.66
N LEU A 997 -19.15 7.09 -90.54
CA LEU A 997 -20.09 6.79 -91.63
C LEU A 997 -21.47 6.29 -91.13
N PHE A 998 -21.52 5.65 -89.95
CA PHE A 998 -22.75 5.11 -89.35
C PHE A 998 -23.37 6.00 -88.26
N GLN A 999 -22.74 7.13 -87.93
CA GLN A 999 -23.29 8.15 -87.02
C GLN A 999 -24.16 9.22 -87.74
N LEU A 1000 -24.35 9.11 -89.06
CA LEU A 1000 -25.25 9.99 -89.81
C LEU A 1000 -26.72 9.61 -89.53
N PRO A 1001 -27.61 10.60 -89.29
CA PRO A 1001 -29.05 10.33 -89.14
C PRO A 1001 -29.57 9.52 -90.32
N ALA A 1002 -30.49 8.57 -90.08
CA ALA A 1002 -31.06 7.68 -91.10
C ALA A 1002 -31.56 8.40 -92.36
N LEU A 1003 -31.88 9.69 -92.25
CA LEU A 1003 -32.25 10.61 -93.33
C LEU A 1003 -31.16 10.80 -94.41
N TYR A 1004 -29.86 10.80 -94.06
CA TYR A 1004 -28.77 10.95 -95.02
C TYR A 1004 -28.41 9.64 -95.74
N LEU A 1005 -28.56 8.49 -95.06
CA LEU A 1005 -28.42 7.17 -95.69
C LEU A 1005 -29.59 6.88 -96.66
N LEU A 1006 -30.78 7.40 -96.39
CA LEU A 1006 -31.93 7.34 -97.31
C LEU A 1006 -31.74 8.24 -98.54
N LEU A 1007 -31.09 9.40 -98.40
CA LEU A 1007 -30.75 10.30 -99.52
C LEU A 1007 -29.66 9.72 -100.45
N LEU A 1008 -28.69 8.96 -99.92
CA LEU A 1008 -27.71 8.23 -100.73
C LEU A 1008 -28.31 6.99 -101.42
N CYS A 1009 -29.31 6.32 -100.82
CA CYS A 1009 -30.02 5.21 -101.46
C CYS A 1009 -31.02 5.67 -102.55
N LEU A 1010 -31.63 6.85 -102.42
CA LEU A 1010 -32.62 7.38 -103.38
C LEU A 1010 -32.02 7.98 -104.66
N GLN A 1011 -30.68 8.10 -104.77
CA GLN A 1011 -30.00 8.56 -105.99
C GLN A 1011 -29.43 7.44 -106.89
N SER A 1012 -29.75 6.15 -106.62
CA SER A 1012 -29.17 5.02 -107.36
C SER A 1012 -30.16 4.10 -108.07
N LEU A 1013 -31.41 4.54 -108.28
CA LEU A 1013 -32.41 3.80 -109.07
C LEU A 1013 -32.83 4.61 -110.30
N ASP A 1014 -31.93 4.69 -111.27
CA ASP A 1014 -32.29 4.78 -112.69
C ASP A 1014 -31.23 4.09 -113.58
N HIS A 1015 -31.60 2.87 -113.98
CA HIS A 1015 -31.17 2.12 -115.18
C HIS A 1015 -29.81 1.36 -115.22
N PRO A 1016 -29.78 0.23 -115.97
CA PRO A 1016 -29.09 -1.01 -115.59
C PRO A 1016 -27.91 -1.36 -116.50
N LEU A 1017 -27.12 -2.38 -116.13
CA LEU A 1017 -26.62 -3.50 -116.97
C LEU A 1017 -25.21 -4.03 -116.63
N PHE A 1018 -25.07 -5.35 -116.84
CA PHE A 1018 -23.88 -6.21 -116.98
C PHE A 1018 -23.08 -6.56 -115.72
N LEU A 1019 -23.24 -7.77 -115.14
CA LEU A 1019 -22.70 -9.11 -115.50
C LEU A 1019 -21.22 -9.34 -115.07
N LEU A 1020 -21.04 -10.53 -114.47
CA LEU A 1020 -19.79 -11.25 -114.12
C LEU A 1020 -19.06 -10.69 -112.88
N GLY A 1021 -18.69 -11.47 -111.86
CA GLY A 1021 -18.58 -12.92 -111.72
C GLY A 1021 -17.32 -13.26 -110.93
N HIS A 1022 -17.44 -14.24 -110.05
CA HIS A 1022 -16.38 -15.04 -109.39
C HIS A 1022 -15.67 -14.56 -108.11
N HIS A 1023 -15.78 -15.45 -107.10
CA HIS A 1023 -14.82 -15.92 -106.08
C HIS A 1023 -13.97 -14.85 -105.36
N LEU A 1024 -14.03 -14.73 -104.04
CA LEU A 1024 -13.79 -15.74 -103.01
C LEU A 1024 -14.33 -15.24 -101.66
#